data_AF-A0AAJ5D2I1-F1
#
_entry.id   AF-A0AAJ5D2I1-F1
#
_cell.length_a   1.000
_cell.length_b   1.000
_cell.length_c   1.000
_cell.angle_alpha   90.00
_cell.angle_beta   90.00
_cell.angle_gamma   90.00
#
_symmetry.space_group_name_H-M   'P 1'
#
loop_
_entity.id
_entity.type
_entity.pdbx_description
1 polymer ?
#
loop_
_entity_poly.entity_id
_entity_poly.type
_entity_poly.pdbx_seq_one_letter_code
_entity_poly.pdbx_strand_id
1 'polypeptide(L)'
;MPSPATNQRPLVGDGGYDSGEVGNWLWRQGSGAVATGTQGQPTAWWINFGSFTAELSGGPTRLLGFTGFGTLGGGNLTAQVDGDAGQLTRLVGSRFDVNVNSRPQGVVLAVGSTGRVAPDGGMTLTGGGDLDVRVGGVVNPIGTNPLNRSNGVVTNLRGHTEIKASQIGTIDLAYGAQAAQQTPGDTRAFDAFRSTRAYPGGGFTLVPGDSTFNLSTLSDQVTQDVADPGRVLQPYASPYVSPNADKAGMGGGGSSWFTLWTGRTALDMFSAGGNVTPITSPVGTITDEAVVYPSILRVVSASRNLFYGKAAGTSQADEYPATPLVLAPSANGGQLQFLAADSIYAGGFTVSRSGAAMGAIATPQRPAYSAWVQAVGTSASLPDVSNLTGDGNRADQSLFPIFAFGADSVSATSTQRVASALFYAVAGDLVGVNSGRIMKFTGTGTFFEKEPRLGRTWYEGSPVRMVAGRDIVRSGSLLLEGVPRAGSSGFGFTETGNLFVHNRASDVSVVSAGRDILYSTFNVAGPGMLEVSAGRNILMEDRAGVTSLGPVVAGDTRPGANIAMQAGVGADGLDYLRFVKPYLDPANLARTGVPLADQVGKVVKVYDDELAAWLAQTYGFAGNTDEARTYYFALPAEQQRVFARNVYFAELKAGGREYNDRASPRYASFLRSRNAIAALAPDSDANGNPVTHAGDIVMFRGNRAVWNQTDSVFVYTPRSGFVRTNFGGNIQLLTPGGQQVFGIEGAAPPADSGVLTQGGGNIEMFARGSILLGQSRIMTTFGGDILGWSSEGDINAGRGSKSTIVYTPPKREYDMWGNVRLSPQVPGTGAGIATLNPIPEVKPGDIDLLAPLGTIDAGEAGIRVSGNVNLAALQVINAANIQVQGKATGMPVIAGVNVAALTNASASASQAANAAQEAVARERGAARAGQPSIFTVRTIGQGNEPAAGVDAGRKAPSAPLSSLSPETAGYSRANPVQIVGLGEKVDSALWSRLSEAERLALRQDK
;
A
#
# COMPACT_ATOMS: atom_id res chain seq x y z
N MET A 1 44.32 -12.72 -9.76
CA MET A 1 43.81 -11.84 -10.82
C MET A 1 43.17 -12.72 -11.88
N PRO A 2 41.94 -12.45 -12.34
CA PRO A 2 41.41 -13.12 -13.53
C PRO A 2 42.16 -12.62 -14.77
N SER A 3 42.40 -13.51 -15.74
CA SER A 3 42.98 -13.16 -17.04
C SER A 3 42.06 -12.17 -17.77
N PRO A 4 42.58 -11.15 -18.48
CA PRO A 4 41.74 -10.40 -19.40
C PRO A 4 41.17 -11.37 -20.44
N ALA A 5 39.86 -11.33 -20.65
CA ALA A 5 39.21 -12.13 -21.68
C ALA A 5 39.66 -11.62 -23.05
N THR A 6 40.52 -12.36 -23.74
CA THR A 6 40.84 -12.09 -25.14
C THR A 6 39.62 -12.36 -25.99
N ASN A 7 39.09 -11.32 -26.64
CA ASN A 7 38.02 -11.45 -27.61
C ASN A 7 38.49 -12.39 -28.73
N GLN A 8 37.84 -13.54 -28.89
CA GLN A 8 38.20 -14.56 -29.89
C GLN A 8 37.39 -14.41 -31.20
N ARG A 9 36.67 -13.30 -31.37
CA ARG A 9 36.00 -12.97 -32.63
C ARG A 9 37.02 -12.78 -33.76
N PRO A 10 36.66 -13.07 -35.02
CA PRO A 10 37.56 -12.90 -36.17
C PRO A 10 38.07 -11.47 -36.39
N LEU A 11 37.40 -10.47 -35.81
CA LEU A 11 37.77 -9.06 -35.88
C LEU A 11 37.97 -8.51 -34.46
N VAL A 12 39.17 -8.00 -34.19
CA VAL A 12 39.50 -7.34 -32.92
C VAL A 12 38.61 -6.11 -32.77
N GLY A 13 37.89 -6.03 -31.65
CA GLY A 13 36.95 -4.94 -31.37
C GLY A 13 35.51 -5.19 -31.80
N ASP A 14 35.19 -6.31 -32.48
CA ASP A 14 33.79 -6.72 -32.66
C ASP A 14 33.15 -7.04 -31.30
N GLY A 15 32.21 -6.23 -30.82
CA GLY A 15 31.37 -6.55 -29.67
C GLY A 15 30.22 -7.54 -29.98
N GLY A 16 29.94 -7.78 -31.26
CA GLY A 16 28.80 -8.56 -31.73
C GLY A 16 27.44 -7.84 -31.64
N TYR A 17 26.41 -8.47 -32.21
CA TYR A 17 25.03 -7.94 -32.19
C TYR A 17 23.96 -9.05 -32.20
N ASP A 18 22.74 -8.69 -31.81
CA ASP A 18 21.54 -9.50 -31.99
C ASP A 18 20.95 -9.27 -33.38
N SER A 19 21.00 -10.30 -34.23
CA SER A 19 20.41 -10.23 -35.57
C SER A 19 18.87 -10.22 -35.57
N GLY A 20 18.23 -10.56 -34.45
CA GLY A 20 16.78 -10.40 -34.25
C GLY A 20 16.35 -8.99 -33.82
N GLU A 21 17.28 -8.07 -33.56
CA GLU A 21 16.96 -6.70 -33.15
C GLU A 21 16.24 -5.93 -34.27
N VAL A 22 15.13 -5.27 -33.93
CA VAL A 22 14.28 -4.58 -34.91
C VAL A 22 14.97 -3.32 -35.44
N GLY A 23 15.83 -2.68 -34.64
CA GLY A 23 16.65 -1.55 -35.07
C GLY A 23 17.63 -1.85 -36.20
N ASN A 24 17.94 -3.12 -36.49
CA ASN A 24 18.76 -3.50 -37.64
C ASN A 24 18.12 -3.07 -38.97
N TRP A 25 16.78 -3.03 -39.03
CA TRP A 25 16.00 -2.79 -40.25
C TRP A 25 14.91 -1.72 -40.12
N LEU A 26 14.51 -1.33 -38.91
CA LEU A 26 13.60 -0.20 -38.67
C LEU A 26 14.38 1.00 -38.13
N TRP A 27 14.60 1.98 -38.98
CA TRP A 27 15.35 3.20 -38.69
C TRP A 27 14.42 4.37 -38.41
N ARG A 28 14.87 5.35 -37.63
CA ARG A 28 14.08 6.51 -37.17
C ARG A 28 14.93 7.78 -36.95
N GLN A 29 14.34 8.93 -37.18
CA GLN A 29 14.96 10.23 -36.92
C GLN A 29 13.94 11.21 -36.32
N GLY A 30 14.44 12.32 -35.77
CA GLY A 30 13.63 13.39 -35.19
C GLY A 30 14.40 14.16 -34.13
N SER A 31 14.92 15.34 -34.45
CA SER A 31 15.63 16.20 -33.49
C SER A 31 14.69 17.01 -32.59
N GLY A 32 13.40 17.07 -32.93
CA GLY A 32 12.46 17.98 -32.31
C GLY A 32 12.97 19.43 -32.42
N ALA A 33 12.90 20.18 -31.31
CA ALA A 33 13.42 21.54 -31.23
C ALA A 33 14.92 21.63 -30.83
N VAL A 34 15.65 20.51 -30.76
CA VAL A 34 17.09 20.53 -30.39
C VAL A 34 17.91 21.10 -31.54
N ALA A 35 18.75 22.10 -31.24
CA ALA A 35 19.77 22.57 -32.17
C ALA A 35 20.88 21.52 -32.31
N THR A 36 21.07 20.99 -33.51
CA THR A 36 22.01 19.87 -33.77
C THR A 36 23.37 20.31 -34.33
N GLY A 37 23.58 21.62 -34.50
CA GLY A 37 24.68 22.18 -35.30
C GLY A 37 24.61 21.83 -36.80
N THR A 38 23.54 21.17 -37.23
CA THR A 38 23.27 20.67 -38.59
C THR A 38 21.83 21.04 -38.98
N GLN A 39 21.35 20.58 -40.14
CA GLN A 39 19.93 20.74 -40.48
C GLN A 39 19.06 19.89 -39.53
N GLY A 40 18.07 20.52 -38.90
CA GLY A 40 17.11 19.84 -38.01
C GLY A 40 16.39 18.70 -38.73
N GLN A 41 16.23 17.57 -38.04
CA GLN A 41 15.70 16.34 -38.61
C GLN A 41 14.18 16.24 -38.36
N PRO A 42 13.33 16.31 -39.39
CA PRO A 42 11.89 16.10 -39.23
C PRO A 42 11.59 14.64 -38.90
N THR A 43 10.61 14.38 -38.02
CA THR A 43 10.35 13.03 -37.54
C THR A 43 9.95 12.07 -38.66
N ALA A 44 10.67 10.95 -38.77
CA ALA A 44 10.35 9.88 -39.70
C ALA A 44 10.85 8.52 -39.19
N TRP A 45 10.25 7.44 -39.68
CA TRP A 45 10.74 6.07 -39.53
C TRP A 45 10.54 5.30 -40.83
N TRP A 46 11.49 4.44 -41.18
CA TRP A 46 11.55 3.74 -42.47
C TRP A 46 12.30 2.42 -42.40
N ILE A 47 12.19 1.64 -43.48
CA ILE A 47 12.86 0.35 -43.62
C ILE A 47 14.28 0.54 -44.18
N ASN A 48 15.29 0.08 -43.44
CA ASN A 48 16.61 -0.24 -43.95
C ASN A 48 16.62 -1.70 -44.45
N PHE A 49 16.71 -1.88 -45.78
CA PHE A 49 16.81 -3.20 -46.39
C PHE A 49 18.21 -3.85 -46.27
N GLY A 50 19.24 -3.05 -45.99
CA GLY A 50 20.63 -3.50 -45.90
C GLY A 50 21.59 -2.33 -45.99
N SER A 51 22.33 -2.06 -44.92
CA SER A 51 23.32 -0.98 -44.85
C SER A 51 24.55 -1.39 -44.04
N PHE A 52 25.71 -0.86 -44.41
CA PHE A 52 26.90 -0.93 -43.59
C PHE A 52 26.85 0.14 -42.49
N THR A 53 26.92 -0.26 -41.23
CA THR A 53 27.04 0.66 -40.09
C THR A 53 28.38 0.48 -39.38
N ALA A 54 28.94 1.56 -38.86
CA ALA A 54 30.07 1.50 -37.94
C ALA A 54 29.56 1.20 -36.52
N GLU A 55 30.33 0.44 -35.74
CA GLU A 55 30.04 0.27 -34.32
C GLU A 55 30.33 1.59 -33.56
N LEU A 56 29.41 2.04 -32.71
CA LEU A 56 29.45 3.36 -32.06
C LEU A 56 30.71 3.60 -31.21
N SER A 57 31.39 2.53 -30.78
CA SER A 57 32.67 2.56 -30.02
C SER A 57 33.93 2.55 -30.91
N GLY A 58 33.80 2.65 -32.24
CA GLY A 58 34.92 2.58 -33.18
C GLY A 58 35.31 1.15 -33.60
N GLY A 59 34.44 0.17 -33.36
CA GLY A 59 34.61 -1.21 -33.80
C GLY A 59 34.37 -1.42 -35.30
N PRO A 60 34.53 -2.67 -35.80
CA PRO A 60 34.48 -2.97 -37.23
C PRO A 60 33.10 -2.70 -37.85
N THR A 61 33.09 -2.31 -39.12
CA THR A 61 31.86 -2.07 -39.89
C THR A 61 31.06 -3.37 -40.07
N ARG A 62 29.74 -3.30 -39.84
CA ARG A 62 28.81 -4.43 -39.89
C ARG A 62 27.78 -4.21 -40.98
N LEU A 63 27.44 -5.24 -41.75
CA LEU A 63 26.27 -5.23 -42.62
C LEU A 63 25.03 -5.58 -41.78
N LEU A 64 24.05 -4.68 -41.71
CA LEU A 64 22.81 -4.83 -40.96
C LEU A 64 21.58 -4.64 -41.85
N GLY A 65 20.55 -5.43 -41.57
CA GLY A 65 19.27 -5.42 -42.27
C GLY A 65 18.32 -6.44 -41.65
N PHE A 66 17.21 -6.74 -42.35
CA PHE A 66 16.21 -7.68 -41.86
C PHE A 66 16.68 -9.13 -41.95
N THR A 67 16.42 -9.93 -40.92
CA THR A 67 16.63 -11.39 -40.90
C THR A 67 15.31 -12.06 -40.51
N GLY A 68 14.73 -12.88 -41.40
CA GLY A 68 13.44 -13.55 -41.17
C GLY A 68 12.56 -13.54 -42.42
N PHE A 69 11.25 -13.69 -42.24
CA PHE A 69 10.25 -13.58 -43.30
C PHE A 69 9.37 -12.35 -43.06
N GLY A 70 9.13 -11.53 -44.08
CA GLY A 70 8.30 -10.33 -43.86
C GLY A 70 7.93 -9.50 -45.07
N THR A 71 6.79 -8.81 -44.94
CA THR A 71 6.24 -7.86 -45.92
C THR A 71 6.70 -6.44 -45.57
N LEU A 72 7.99 -6.16 -45.74
CA LEU A 72 8.59 -4.92 -45.23
C LEU A 72 8.01 -3.64 -45.90
N GLY A 73 7.53 -3.73 -47.14
CA GLY A 73 6.82 -2.65 -47.83
C GLY A 73 5.32 -2.53 -47.49
N GLY A 74 4.80 -3.42 -46.65
CA GLY A 74 3.36 -3.64 -46.43
C GLY A 74 2.79 -4.84 -47.20
N GLY A 75 1.56 -5.20 -46.86
CA GLY A 75 0.89 -6.43 -47.29
C GLY A 75 0.81 -7.47 -46.17
N ASN A 76 -0.11 -8.43 -46.32
CA ASN A 76 -0.37 -9.44 -45.29
C ASN A 76 0.68 -10.56 -45.30
N LEU A 77 0.99 -11.10 -44.14
CA LEU A 77 1.90 -12.23 -43.94
C LEU A 77 1.16 -13.39 -43.27
N THR A 78 1.16 -14.56 -43.89
CA THR A 78 0.60 -15.79 -43.31
C THR A 78 1.68 -16.85 -43.18
N ALA A 79 1.85 -17.41 -41.98
CA ALA A 79 2.78 -18.48 -41.68
C ALA A 79 2.01 -19.67 -41.08
N GLN A 80 2.09 -20.83 -41.74
CA GLN A 80 1.39 -22.05 -41.32
C GLN A 80 2.39 -23.20 -41.18
N VAL A 81 2.29 -23.94 -40.07
CA VAL A 81 3.12 -25.11 -39.75
C VAL A 81 2.22 -26.18 -39.14
N ASP A 82 2.17 -27.38 -39.71
CA ASP A 82 1.27 -28.44 -39.22
C ASP A 82 1.75 -29.09 -37.90
N GLY A 83 3.07 -29.10 -37.66
CA GLY A 83 3.70 -29.63 -36.45
C GLY A 83 4.30 -28.55 -35.55
N ASP A 84 5.37 -28.90 -34.84
CA ASP A 84 6.12 -27.97 -33.99
C ASP A 84 6.90 -26.93 -34.83
N ALA A 85 7.14 -25.74 -34.28
CA ALA A 85 7.82 -24.64 -34.97
C ALA A 85 8.90 -23.96 -34.11
N GLY A 86 9.85 -23.31 -34.78
CA GLY A 86 10.91 -22.53 -34.12
C GLY A 86 12.06 -23.40 -33.58
N GLN A 87 12.42 -23.20 -32.31
CA GLN A 87 13.54 -23.93 -31.69
C GLN A 87 13.12 -25.36 -31.33
N LEU A 88 13.49 -26.34 -32.17
CA LEU A 88 13.16 -27.77 -32.02
C LEU A 88 14.30 -28.64 -31.47
N THR A 89 15.56 -28.30 -31.76
CA THR A 89 16.75 -29.06 -31.31
C THR A 89 17.60 -28.29 -30.31
N ARG A 90 17.96 -28.92 -29.19
CA ARG A 90 18.69 -28.24 -28.10
C ARG A 90 20.02 -27.72 -28.61
N LEU A 91 20.30 -26.44 -28.34
CA LEU A 91 21.58 -25.83 -28.67
C LEU A 91 22.73 -26.61 -28.00
N VAL A 92 23.74 -26.97 -28.81
CA VAL A 92 24.93 -27.71 -28.40
C VAL A 92 26.18 -27.10 -29.04
N GLY A 93 27.31 -27.13 -28.31
CA GLY A 93 28.61 -26.65 -28.79
C GLY A 93 28.76 -25.12 -28.82
N SER A 94 29.61 -24.63 -29.73
CA SER A 94 30.09 -23.24 -29.87
C SER A 94 29.04 -22.20 -30.28
N ARG A 95 27.74 -22.51 -30.17
CA ARG A 95 26.64 -21.56 -30.45
C ARG A 95 26.17 -20.78 -29.20
N PHE A 96 26.67 -21.17 -28.02
CA PHE A 96 26.65 -20.34 -26.80
C PHE A 96 27.94 -19.51 -26.64
N ASP A 97 28.84 -19.56 -27.61
CA ASP A 97 30.10 -18.83 -27.55
C ASP A 97 29.83 -17.32 -27.68
N VAL A 98 30.23 -16.55 -26.68
CA VAL A 98 30.14 -15.08 -26.66
C VAL A 98 30.89 -14.43 -27.83
N ASN A 99 31.79 -15.19 -28.47
CA ASN A 99 32.52 -14.79 -29.67
C ASN A 99 31.72 -15.00 -30.98
N VAL A 100 30.42 -15.32 -30.92
CA VAL A 100 29.52 -15.43 -32.08
C VAL A 100 28.31 -14.50 -31.91
N ASN A 101 27.80 -13.90 -32.99
CA ASN A 101 26.58 -13.08 -32.95
C ASN A 101 25.36 -13.92 -32.61
N SER A 102 24.49 -13.43 -31.71
CA SER A 102 23.24 -14.13 -31.41
C SER A 102 22.32 -14.10 -32.63
N ARG A 103 21.86 -15.29 -33.01
CA ARG A 103 20.95 -15.50 -34.15
C ARG A 103 19.66 -16.12 -33.65
N PRO A 104 18.49 -15.54 -33.95
CA PRO A 104 17.21 -16.21 -33.74
C PRO A 104 17.24 -17.64 -34.26
N GLN A 105 16.83 -18.58 -33.40
CA GLN A 105 16.62 -19.99 -33.72
C GLN A 105 15.12 -20.30 -33.81
N GLY A 106 14.29 -19.54 -33.07
CA GLY A 106 12.86 -19.44 -33.30
C GLY A 106 12.51 -18.60 -34.53
N VAL A 107 11.23 -18.59 -34.88
CA VAL A 107 10.73 -17.94 -36.11
C VAL A 107 10.78 -16.42 -35.99
N VAL A 108 11.23 -15.73 -37.05
CA VAL A 108 11.20 -14.26 -37.14
C VAL A 108 10.27 -13.82 -38.26
N LEU A 109 9.23 -13.06 -37.90
CA LEU A 109 8.16 -12.60 -38.78
C LEU A 109 7.98 -11.08 -38.67
N ALA A 110 7.79 -10.40 -39.80
CA ALA A 110 7.59 -8.95 -39.82
C ALA A 110 6.55 -8.47 -40.85
N VAL A 111 5.66 -7.56 -40.43
CA VAL A 111 4.90 -6.68 -41.33
C VAL A 111 5.42 -5.25 -41.15
N GLY A 112 5.99 -4.69 -42.22
CA GLY A 112 6.68 -3.40 -42.20
C GLY A 112 5.77 -2.20 -42.51
N SER A 113 6.18 -1.04 -42.02
CA SER A 113 5.54 0.25 -42.28
C SER A 113 6.53 1.40 -42.15
N THR A 114 6.37 2.39 -43.02
CA THR A 114 7.13 3.66 -43.03
C THR A 114 6.18 4.81 -42.69
N GLY A 115 6.67 5.83 -41.97
CA GLY A 115 5.89 7.01 -41.66
C GLY A 115 6.74 8.27 -41.44
N ARG A 116 6.11 9.44 -41.57
CA ARG A 116 6.75 10.75 -41.36
C ARG A 116 5.75 11.78 -40.85
N VAL A 117 6.25 12.76 -40.11
CA VAL A 117 5.50 13.95 -39.69
C VAL A 117 5.87 15.11 -40.63
N ALA A 118 4.85 15.78 -41.16
CA ALA A 118 4.97 16.94 -42.03
C ALA A 118 5.07 18.24 -41.21
N PRO A 119 5.47 19.38 -41.81
CA PRO A 119 5.68 20.65 -41.08
C PRO A 119 4.42 21.22 -40.41
N ASP A 120 3.23 20.80 -40.83
CA ASP A 120 1.93 21.12 -40.24
C ASP A 120 1.55 20.22 -39.05
N GLY A 121 2.41 19.27 -38.68
CA GLY A 121 2.15 18.24 -37.67
C GLY A 121 1.35 17.03 -38.19
N GLY A 122 0.93 17.04 -39.46
CA GLY A 122 0.22 15.93 -40.10
C GLY A 122 1.11 14.71 -40.27
N MET A 123 0.54 13.51 -40.07
CA MET A 123 1.29 12.25 -40.19
C MET A 123 0.94 11.54 -41.50
N THR A 124 1.96 11.24 -42.32
CA THR A 124 1.81 10.38 -43.50
C THR A 124 2.30 8.97 -43.16
N LEU A 125 1.48 7.96 -43.45
CA LEU A 125 1.74 6.55 -43.13
C LEU A 125 1.62 5.69 -44.39
N THR A 126 2.52 4.72 -44.54
CA THR A 126 2.55 3.77 -45.67
C THR A 126 2.91 2.36 -45.19
N GLY A 127 2.56 1.33 -45.98
CA GLY A 127 2.69 -0.06 -45.56
C GLY A 127 1.74 -0.45 -44.41
N GLY A 128 2.07 -1.53 -43.71
CA GLY A 128 1.17 -2.25 -42.81
C GLY A 128 0.44 -3.41 -43.50
N GLY A 129 -0.30 -4.19 -42.73
CA GLY A 129 -0.99 -5.41 -43.13
C GLY A 129 -1.23 -6.35 -41.95
N ASP A 130 -1.97 -7.42 -42.19
CA ASP A 130 -2.28 -8.40 -41.15
C ASP A 130 -1.26 -9.55 -41.11
N LEU A 131 -0.97 -10.06 -39.91
CA LEU A 131 0.00 -11.13 -39.67
C LEU A 131 -0.72 -12.31 -39.01
N ASP A 132 -0.81 -13.45 -39.69
CA ASP A 132 -1.53 -14.65 -39.23
C ASP A 132 -0.56 -15.84 -39.09
N VAL A 133 -0.32 -16.28 -37.86
CA VAL A 133 0.55 -17.40 -37.51
C VAL A 133 -0.28 -18.56 -37.01
N ARG A 134 -0.15 -19.74 -37.61
CA ARG A 134 -0.85 -20.97 -37.19
C ARG A 134 0.14 -22.13 -37.08
N VAL A 135 0.26 -22.70 -35.89
CA VAL A 135 1.17 -23.81 -35.59
C VAL A 135 0.37 -24.95 -34.97
N GLY A 136 0.30 -26.11 -35.64
CA GLY A 136 -0.46 -27.25 -35.15
C GLY A 136 0.14 -27.88 -33.90
N GLY A 137 1.47 -27.80 -33.74
CA GLY A 137 2.21 -28.27 -32.57
C GLY A 137 2.63 -27.17 -31.59
N VAL A 138 3.78 -27.37 -30.97
CA VAL A 138 4.41 -26.47 -29.99
C VAL A 138 5.35 -25.49 -30.70
N VAL A 139 5.24 -24.21 -30.36
CA VAL A 139 6.25 -23.20 -30.71
C VAL A 139 7.37 -23.24 -29.67
N ASN A 140 8.62 -23.37 -30.11
CA ASN A 140 9.82 -23.41 -29.27
C ASN A 140 9.74 -24.38 -28.07
N PRO A 141 9.42 -25.68 -28.28
CA PRO A 141 9.23 -26.68 -27.20
C PRO A 141 10.43 -26.87 -26.25
N ILE A 142 11.60 -26.36 -26.64
CA ILE A 142 12.87 -26.42 -25.90
C ILE A 142 13.57 -25.05 -25.91
N GLY A 143 12.80 -23.98 -26.13
CA GLY A 143 13.29 -22.60 -26.09
C GLY A 143 13.77 -22.22 -24.70
N THR A 144 14.71 -21.28 -24.62
CA THR A 144 15.35 -20.89 -23.35
C THR A 144 15.41 -19.37 -23.23
N ASN A 145 15.29 -18.84 -22.01
CA ASN A 145 15.25 -17.40 -21.76
C ASN A 145 16.61 -16.63 -21.76
N PRO A 146 17.83 -17.21 -21.78
CA PRO A 146 19.04 -16.44 -21.44
C PRO A 146 19.75 -15.74 -22.62
N LEU A 147 19.24 -15.80 -23.86
CA LEU A 147 19.98 -15.32 -25.06
C LEU A 147 19.16 -14.38 -25.97
N ASN A 148 19.11 -13.09 -25.65
CA ASN A 148 18.53 -12.04 -26.51
C ASN A 148 17.18 -12.49 -27.12
N ARG A 149 16.99 -12.36 -28.43
CA ARG A 149 15.77 -12.79 -29.15
C ARG A 149 15.91 -14.16 -29.82
N SER A 150 16.64 -15.09 -29.18
CA SER A 150 16.87 -16.45 -29.71
C SER A 150 15.59 -17.23 -29.99
N ASN A 151 14.53 -17.03 -29.20
CA ASN A 151 13.23 -17.69 -29.35
C ASN A 151 12.38 -17.12 -30.51
N GLY A 152 12.89 -16.13 -31.25
CA GLY A 152 12.18 -15.53 -32.39
C GLY A 152 11.40 -14.26 -32.04
N VAL A 153 10.97 -13.55 -33.08
CA VAL A 153 10.39 -12.21 -32.98
C VAL A 153 9.19 -12.09 -33.92
N VAL A 154 8.07 -11.57 -33.41
CA VAL A 154 6.90 -11.25 -34.24
C VAL A 154 6.67 -9.74 -34.22
N THR A 155 6.94 -9.08 -35.34
CA THR A 155 6.81 -7.62 -35.50
C THR A 155 5.63 -7.29 -36.41
N ASN A 156 4.74 -6.41 -35.99
CA ASN A 156 3.77 -5.79 -36.90
C ASN A 156 3.69 -4.30 -36.59
N LEU A 157 4.07 -3.46 -37.56
CA LEU A 157 4.11 -2.01 -37.34
C LEU A 157 2.74 -1.35 -37.55
N ARG A 158 1.80 -2.00 -38.24
CA ARG A 158 0.40 -1.56 -38.41
C ARG A 158 -0.46 -2.67 -38.99
N GLY A 159 -1.55 -3.01 -38.30
CA GLY A 159 -2.57 -3.97 -38.75
C GLY A 159 -3.06 -4.80 -37.57
N HIS A 160 -3.50 -6.01 -37.84
CA HIS A 160 -3.82 -7.00 -36.81
C HIS A 160 -2.83 -8.19 -36.87
N THR A 161 -2.45 -8.71 -35.71
CA THR A 161 -1.65 -9.93 -35.58
C THR A 161 -2.45 -10.99 -34.83
N GLU A 162 -2.65 -12.14 -35.46
CA GLU A 162 -3.27 -13.34 -34.87
C GLU A 162 -2.20 -14.44 -34.77
N ILE A 163 -2.01 -15.02 -33.58
CA ILE A 163 -1.09 -16.14 -33.36
C ILE A 163 -1.86 -17.28 -32.70
N LYS A 164 -1.95 -18.41 -33.38
CA LYS A 164 -2.57 -19.64 -32.90
C LYS A 164 -1.56 -20.77 -32.85
N ALA A 165 -1.43 -21.42 -31.70
CA ALA A 165 -0.61 -22.62 -31.55
C ALA A 165 -1.29 -23.64 -30.63
N SER A 166 -0.91 -24.91 -30.70
CA SER A 166 -1.29 -25.82 -29.61
C SER A 166 -0.63 -25.37 -28.29
N GLN A 167 0.61 -24.90 -28.34
CA GLN A 167 1.35 -24.39 -27.18
C GLN A 167 2.42 -23.37 -27.64
N ILE A 168 2.73 -22.36 -26.81
CA ILE A 168 3.87 -21.45 -27.04
C ILE A 168 4.81 -21.53 -25.85
N GLY A 169 6.01 -22.04 -26.06
CA GLY A 169 6.98 -22.32 -25.01
C GLY A 169 6.59 -23.52 -24.14
N THR A 170 7.15 -23.60 -22.93
CA THR A 170 6.78 -24.56 -21.88
C THR A 170 6.69 -23.85 -20.54
N ILE A 171 5.85 -24.34 -19.60
CA ILE A 171 5.76 -23.82 -18.23
C ILE A 171 5.95 -24.99 -17.25
N ASP A 172 7.22 -25.30 -16.94
CA ASP A 172 7.56 -26.43 -16.06
C ASP A 172 7.24 -26.09 -14.59
N LEU A 173 6.31 -26.82 -13.98
CA LEU A 173 5.85 -26.56 -12.61
C LEU A 173 6.81 -27.11 -11.55
N ALA A 174 7.14 -26.28 -10.55
CA ALA A 174 7.95 -26.67 -9.40
C ALA A 174 7.05 -27.19 -8.26
N TYR A 175 7.40 -28.35 -7.70
CA TYR A 175 6.65 -29.03 -6.63
C TYR A 175 7.55 -29.31 -5.42
N GLY A 176 6.93 -29.47 -4.24
CA GLY A 176 7.59 -29.86 -2.99
C GLY A 176 7.32 -28.90 -1.83
N ALA A 177 7.67 -29.33 -0.61
CA ALA A 177 7.30 -28.66 0.64
C ALA A 177 8.38 -27.69 1.19
N GLN A 178 9.39 -27.32 0.39
CA GLN A 178 10.42 -26.36 0.81
C GLN A 178 10.15 -24.95 0.27
N ALA A 179 10.51 -23.92 1.05
CA ALA A 179 10.31 -22.52 0.66
C ALA A 179 10.93 -22.15 -0.71
N ALA A 180 12.08 -22.72 -1.04
CA ALA A 180 12.75 -22.49 -2.34
C ALA A 180 11.99 -23.08 -3.54
N GLN A 181 11.07 -24.01 -3.31
CA GLN A 181 10.23 -24.65 -4.36
C GLN A 181 8.89 -23.92 -4.56
N GLN A 182 8.57 -22.98 -3.67
CA GLN A 182 7.29 -22.28 -3.60
C GLN A 182 7.48 -20.79 -3.91
N THR A 183 6.42 -20.06 -4.27
CA THR A 183 6.49 -18.62 -4.57
C THR A 183 6.96 -17.84 -3.34
N PRO A 184 7.89 -16.88 -3.48
CA PRO A 184 8.50 -16.20 -2.34
C PRO A 184 7.46 -15.40 -1.55
N GLY A 185 7.21 -15.85 -0.33
CA GLY A 185 6.26 -15.23 0.59
C GLY A 185 4.81 -15.61 0.36
N ASP A 186 4.50 -16.75 -0.25
CA ASP A 186 3.40 -17.52 0.32
C ASP A 186 3.76 -17.81 1.80
N THR A 187 2.82 -17.53 2.69
CA THR A 187 3.00 -17.58 4.16
C THR A 187 2.21 -18.72 4.79
N ARG A 188 1.46 -19.45 3.96
CA ARG A 188 0.64 -20.61 4.35
C ARG A 188 1.52 -21.86 4.43
N ALA A 189 0.98 -22.93 4.99
CA ALA A 189 1.63 -24.24 4.95
C ALA A 189 1.80 -24.70 3.49
N PHE A 190 3.01 -25.15 3.13
CA PHE A 190 3.31 -25.61 1.78
C PHE A 190 2.74 -27.01 1.53
N ASP A 191 2.05 -27.16 0.40
CA ASP A 191 1.56 -28.43 -0.11
C ASP A 191 2.56 -28.97 -1.14
N ALA A 192 3.07 -30.18 -0.92
CA ALA A 192 4.03 -30.82 -1.83
C ALA A 192 3.44 -31.09 -3.23
N PHE A 193 2.12 -31.21 -3.35
CA PHE A 193 1.41 -31.53 -4.59
C PHE A 193 0.79 -30.30 -5.27
N ARG A 194 0.85 -29.12 -4.64
CA ARG A 194 0.44 -27.85 -5.26
C ARG A 194 1.66 -27.02 -5.63
N SER A 195 1.83 -26.80 -6.92
CA SER A 195 2.83 -25.88 -7.43
C SER A 195 2.36 -24.43 -7.28
N THR A 196 3.18 -23.57 -6.68
CA THR A 196 2.99 -22.11 -6.69
C THR A 196 4.10 -21.38 -7.46
N ARG A 197 5.02 -22.11 -8.09
CA ARG A 197 6.18 -21.57 -8.84
C ARG A 197 6.39 -22.38 -10.12
N ALA A 198 6.74 -21.72 -11.21
CA ALA A 198 7.02 -22.34 -12.50
C ALA A 198 8.33 -21.83 -13.13
N TYR A 199 8.84 -22.58 -14.10
CA TYR A 199 10.00 -22.26 -14.91
C TYR A 199 9.58 -22.16 -16.39
N PRO A 200 9.06 -21.00 -16.82
CA PRO A 200 8.62 -20.79 -18.20
C PRO A 200 9.81 -20.61 -19.15
N GLY A 201 9.69 -21.07 -20.40
CA GLY A 201 10.71 -20.90 -21.44
C GLY A 201 10.13 -20.85 -22.84
N GLY A 202 10.87 -20.29 -23.81
CA GLY A 202 10.55 -20.38 -25.24
C GLY A 202 9.50 -19.41 -25.79
N GLY A 203 9.06 -18.41 -25.03
CA GLY A 203 8.13 -17.40 -25.54
C GLY A 203 8.71 -16.53 -26.67
N PHE A 204 7.86 -15.94 -27.49
CA PHE A 204 8.28 -14.94 -28.49
C PHE A 204 8.61 -13.59 -27.86
N THR A 205 9.49 -12.81 -28.50
CA THR A 205 9.49 -11.35 -28.37
C THR A 205 8.44 -10.76 -29.33
N LEU A 206 7.49 -9.99 -28.80
CA LEU A 206 6.48 -9.31 -29.62
C LEU A 206 6.90 -7.85 -29.85
N VAL A 207 6.70 -7.34 -31.07
CA VAL A 207 7.02 -5.94 -31.40
C VAL A 207 5.83 -5.31 -32.13
N PRO A 208 4.74 -4.99 -31.41
CA PRO A 208 3.63 -4.23 -31.97
C PRO A 208 4.05 -2.77 -32.17
N GLY A 209 3.70 -2.18 -33.30
CA GLY A 209 3.62 -0.73 -33.46
C GLY A 209 2.19 -0.26 -33.23
N ASP A 210 1.56 0.17 -34.30
CA ASP A 210 0.18 0.64 -34.37
C ASP A 210 -0.83 -0.55 -34.53
N SER A 211 -0.51 -1.71 -33.96
CA SER A 211 -1.19 -3.00 -34.22
C SER A 211 -1.78 -3.64 -32.97
N THR A 212 -2.84 -4.43 -33.12
CA THR A 212 -3.30 -5.35 -32.08
C THR A 212 -2.64 -6.73 -32.24
N PHE A 213 -2.31 -7.40 -31.14
CA PHE A 213 -1.81 -8.78 -31.12
C PHE A 213 -2.77 -9.65 -30.31
N ASN A 214 -3.26 -10.73 -30.90
CA ASN A 214 -4.03 -11.77 -30.22
C ASN A 214 -3.25 -13.08 -30.26
N LEU A 215 -2.92 -13.62 -29.09
CA LEU A 215 -2.22 -14.90 -28.91
C LEU A 215 -3.19 -15.89 -28.27
N SER A 216 -3.52 -16.97 -28.99
CA SER A 216 -4.46 -18.01 -28.54
C SER A 216 -3.79 -19.38 -28.56
N THR A 217 -3.77 -20.08 -27.42
CA THR A 217 -3.24 -21.45 -27.32
C THR A 217 -4.22 -22.44 -26.69
N LEU A 218 -4.03 -23.72 -27.00
CA LEU A 218 -4.77 -24.82 -26.36
C LEU A 218 -4.14 -25.20 -25.00
N SER A 219 -2.81 -25.18 -24.93
CA SER A 219 -1.98 -25.47 -23.76
C SER A 219 -1.21 -24.21 -23.32
N ASP A 220 -0.09 -24.36 -22.59
CA ASP A 220 0.71 -23.28 -22.04
C ASP A 220 1.04 -22.16 -23.05
N GLN A 221 1.12 -20.93 -22.53
CA GLN A 221 1.44 -19.74 -23.30
C GLN A 221 2.52 -18.90 -22.59
N VAL A 222 3.68 -18.80 -23.23
CA VAL A 222 4.80 -17.98 -22.77
C VAL A 222 5.03 -16.81 -23.73
N THR A 223 5.10 -15.60 -23.19
CA THR A 223 5.66 -14.43 -23.88
C THR A 223 7.00 -14.10 -23.23
N GLN A 224 8.05 -13.94 -24.04
CA GLN A 224 9.37 -13.59 -23.50
C GLN A 224 9.40 -12.12 -23.10
N ASP A 225 9.03 -11.24 -24.03
CA ASP A 225 9.06 -9.79 -23.87
C ASP A 225 8.18 -9.08 -24.91
N VAL A 226 7.89 -7.79 -24.69
CA VAL A 226 7.24 -6.91 -25.68
C VAL A 226 8.03 -5.60 -25.80
N ALA A 227 8.49 -5.29 -27.01
CA ALA A 227 9.26 -4.09 -27.31
C ALA A 227 8.47 -3.07 -28.15
N ASP A 228 8.76 -1.79 -27.94
CA ASP A 228 8.24 -0.70 -28.78
C ASP A 228 9.19 -0.46 -29.96
N PRO A 229 8.74 -0.65 -31.22
CA PRO A 229 9.59 -0.51 -32.40
C PRO A 229 10.16 0.91 -32.57
N GLY A 230 9.51 1.94 -32.03
CA GLY A 230 10.02 3.32 -32.03
C GLY A 230 11.09 3.59 -30.96
N ARG A 231 11.38 2.61 -30.09
CA ARG A 231 12.27 2.76 -28.93
C ARG A 231 13.33 1.65 -28.79
N VAL A 232 13.38 0.67 -29.70
CA VAL A 232 14.49 -0.32 -29.75
C VAL A 232 15.87 0.34 -29.93
N LEU A 233 16.94 -0.38 -29.60
CA LEU A 233 18.32 0.04 -29.89
C LEU A 233 18.49 0.42 -31.38
N GLN A 234 19.24 1.49 -31.68
CA GLN A 234 19.56 1.87 -33.06
C GLN A 234 21.05 1.63 -33.35
N PRO A 235 21.41 1.03 -34.50
CA PRO A 235 22.79 0.72 -34.85
C PRO A 235 23.54 1.88 -35.52
N TYR A 236 22.99 3.10 -35.47
CA TYR A 236 23.58 4.33 -35.97
C TYR A 236 23.19 5.50 -35.06
N ALA A 237 23.90 6.62 -35.21
CA ALA A 237 23.54 7.90 -34.62
C ALA A 237 23.44 8.98 -35.72
N SER A 238 22.54 9.95 -35.52
CA SER A 238 22.45 11.14 -36.36
C SER A 238 23.69 12.02 -36.22
N PRO A 239 24.23 12.59 -37.30
CA PRO A 239 25.35 13.54 -37.23
C PRO A 239 24.99 14.75 -36.37
N TYR A 240 25.82 15.00 -35.36
CA TYR A 240 25.66 16.10 -34.42
C TYR A 240 26.96 16.91 -34.31
N VAL A 241 26.83 18.23 -34.24
CA VAL A 241 27.94 19.16 -33.95
C VAL A 241 27.48 20.04 -32.80
N SER A 242 28.29 20.15 -31.74
CA SER A 242 27.89 20.92 -30.56
C SER A 242 27.67 22.40 -30.88
N PRO A 243 26.50 22.97 -30.55
CA PRO A 243 26.26 24.40 -30.55
C PRO A 243 26.65 25.06 -29.22
N ASN A 244 27.02 24.27 -28.20
CA ASN A 244 27.35 24.76 -26.86
C ASN A 244 28.75 25.41 -26.88
N ALA A 245 28.89 26.60 -26.30
CA ALA A 245 30.11 27.42 -26.43
C ALA A 245 31.37 26.75 -25.85
N ASP A 246 31.24 25.92 -24.83
CA ASP A 246 32.32 25.16 -24.17
C ASP A 246 32.83 23.97 -25.01
N LYS A 247 32.03 23.50 -25.98
CA LYS A 247 32.31 22.34 -26.84
C LYS A 247 32.16 22.68 -28.33
N ALA A 248 32.12 23.96 -28.69
CA ALA A 248 31.68 24.42 -30.01
C ALA A 248 32.47 23.75 -31.14
N GLY A 249 31.76 23.17 -32.10
CA GLY A 249 32.37 22.46 -33.23
C GLY A 249 32.87 21.04 -32.93
N MET A 250 32.76 20.54 -31.70
CA MET A 250 33.01 19.12 -31.40
C MET A 250 31.94 18.26 -32.10
N GLY A 251 32.41 17.27 -32.87
CA GLY A 251 31.56 16.27 -33.51
C GLY A 251 31.04 15.23 -32.51
N GLY A 252 29.86 14.70 -32.81
CA GLY A 252 29.18 13.73 -31.97
C GLY A 252 28.06 12.98 -32.68
N GLY A 253 27.35 12.16 -31.89
CA GLY A 253 26.21 11.36 -32.34
C GLY A 253 24.95 11.72 -31.56
N GLY A 254 23.84 11.89 -32.27
CA GLY A 254 22.50 12.07 -31.71
C GLY A 254 21.63 10.82 -31.86
N SER A 255 20.86 10.49 -30.84
CA SER A 255 19.84 9.43 -30.89
C SER A 255 18.44 10.03 -30.74
N SER A 256 17.51 9.60 -31.59
CA SER A 256 16.10 9.98 -31.57
C SER A 256 15.23 8.78 -31.23
N TRP A 257 14.13 8.99 -30.50
CA TRP A 257 13.13 7.96 -30.21
C TRP A 257 11.76 8.55 -29.89
N PHE A 258 10.74 7.72 -30.05
CA PHE A 258 9.33 8.03 -29.77
C PHE A 258 8.55 6.72 -29.73
N THR A 259 7.42 6.67 -29.02
CA THR A 259 6.56 5.48 -29.09
C THR A 259 5.91 5.36 -30.47
N LEU A 260 5.88 4.15 -31.02
CA LEU A 260 5.00 3.81 -32.14
C LEU A 260 3.68 3.16 -31.68
N TRP A 261 3.47 3.03 -30.37
CA TRP A 261 2.21 2.61 -29.81
C TRP A 261 1.18 3.75 -29.84
N THR A 262 -0.06 3.38 -30.08
CA THR A 262 -1.21 4.28 -30.09
C THR A 262 -2.23 3.79 -29.08
N GLY A 263 -3.31 4.56 -28.86
CA GLY A 263 -4.41 4.14 -27.97
C GLY A 263 -5.14 2.86 -28.42
N ARG A 264 -4.84 2.32 -29.61
CA ARG A 264 -5.36 1.03 -30.08
C ARG A 264 -4.35 -0.12 -30.02
N THR A 265 -3.07 0.14 -29.69
CA THR A 265 -2.08 -0.93 -29.55
C THR A 265 -2.45 -1.80 -28.34
N ALA A 266 -2.72 -3.07 -28.59
CA ALA A 266 -3.25 -3.99 -27.59
C ALA A 266 -2.58 -5.36 -27.67
N LEU A 267 -2.46 -5.98 -26.50
CA LEU A 267 -2.01 -7.35 -26.31
C LEU A 267 -3.15 -8.15 -25.67
N ASP A 268 -3.68 -9.11 -26.41
CA ASP A 268 -4.67 -10.07 -25.95
C ASP A 268 -4.01 -11.46 -25.92
N MET A 269 -3.99 -12.09 -24.73
CA MET A 269 -3.30 -13.34 -24.45
C MET A 269 -4.29 -14.33 -23.82
N PHE A 270 -4.51 -15.47 -24.47
CA PHE A 270 -5.46 -16.50 -24.05
C PHE A 270 -4.86 -17.91 -24.15
N SER A 271 -4.91 -18.66 -23.05
CA SER A 271 -4.73 -20.11 -23.04
C SER A 271 -6.02 -20.80 -22.61
N ALA A 272 -6.48 -21.78 -23.40
CA ALA A 272 -7.68 -22.55 -23.11
C ALA A 272 -7.50 -23.52 -21.93
N GLY A 273 -6.45 -24.35 -21.98
CA GLY A 273 -6.23 -25.48 -21.06
C GLY A 273 -4.93 -25.43 -20.26
N GLY A 274 -4.02 -24.50 -20.57
CA GLY A 274 -2.70 -24.37 -19.97
C GLY A 274 -2.52 -23.13 -19.10
N ASN A 275 -1.32 -22.99 -18.55
CA ASN A 275 -0.90 -21.83 -17.76
C ASN A 275 -0.48 -20.69 -18.68
N VAL A 276 -0.40 -19.47 -18.15
CA VAL A 276 0.11 -18.31 -18.91
C VAL A 276 1.22 -17.60 -18.14
N THR A 277 2.30 -17.26 -18.86
CA THR A 277 3.31 -16.31 -18.40
C THR A 277 3.42 -15.16 -19.41
N PRO A 278 2.96 -13.94 -19.06
CA PRO A 278 2.94 -12.79 -19.97
C PRO A 278 4.31 -12.13 -20.16
N ILE A 279 5.31 -12.45 -19.34
CA ILE A 279 6.69 -11.97 -19.46
C ILE A 279 7.65 -12.94 -18.74
N THR A 280 8.77 -13.32 -19.37
CA THR A 280 9.81 -14.14 -18.73
C THR A 280 11.15 -13.43 -18.59
N SER A 281 11.57 -12.67 -19.61
CA SER A 281 12.93 -12.12 -19.67
C SER A 281 12.96 -10.89 -20.58
N PRO A 282 12.93 -9.67 -20.02
CA PRO A 282 12.97 -8.44 -20.81
C PRO A 282 14.31 -8.27 -21.54
N VAL A 283 14.27 -7.90 -22.82
CA VAL A 283 15.42 -7.77 -23.72
C VAL A 283 15.54 -6.32 -24.18
N GLY A 284 16.24 -5.51 -23.38
CA GLY A 284 16.44 -4.08 -23.65
C GLY A 284 15.22 -3.20 -23.38
N THR A 285 14.16 -3.74 -22.78
CA THR A 285 12.87 -3.04 -22.53
C THR A 285 12.75 -2.43 -21.14
N ILE A 286 13.71 -2.69 -20.23
CA ILE A 286 13.81 -2.02 -18.92
C ILE A 286 14.33 -0.59 -19.14
N THR A 287 13.41 0.33 -19.38
CA THR A 287 13.72 1.65 -19.94
C THR A 287 13.19 2.80 -19.10
N ASP A 288 12.21 2.54 -18.23
CA ASP A 288 11.49 3.56 -17.47
C ASP A 288 11.45 3.20 -15.97
N GLU A 289 12.56 2.69 -15.45
CA GLU A 289 12.65 2.01 -14.13
C GLU A 289 11.66 0.83 -13.98
N ALA A 290 11.16 0.35 -15.11
CA ALA A 290 10.19 -0.73 -15.32
C ALA A 290 10.33 -1.25 -16.75
N VAL A 291 9.76 -2.42 -17.02
CA VAL A 291 9.41 -2.86 -18.38
C VAL A 291 8.11 -2.16 -18.75
N VAL A 292 8.08 -1.48 -19.90
CA VAL A 292 6.88 -0.76 -20.37
C VAL A 292 6.18 -1.58 -21.44
N TYR A 293 4.87 -1.81 -21.31
CA TYR A 293 4.01 -2.45 -22.32
C TYR A 293 2.97 -1.44 -22.88
N PRO A 294 2.27 -1.77 -23.99
CA PRO A 294 1.17 -0.95 -24.51
C PRO A 294 0.07 -0.70 -23.49
N SER A 295 -0.75 0.33 -23.72
CA SER A 295 -1.79 0.75 -22.77
C SER A 295 -2.94 -0.25 -22.54
N ILE A 296 -3.02 -1.30 -23.37
CA ILE A 296 -4.02 -2.37 -23.30
C ILE A 296 -3.30 -3.73 -23.22
N LEU A 297 -3.46 -4.43 -22.09
CA LEU A 297 -2.98 -5.79 -21.85
C LEU A 297 -4.09 -6.63 -21.20
N ARG A 298 -4.48 -7.72 -21.85
CA ARG A 298 -5.45 -8.71 -21.34
C ARG A 298 -4.82 -10.09 -21.40
N VAL A 299 -4.85 -10.82 -20.28
CA VAL A 299 -4.20 -12.11 -20.10
C VAL A 299 -5.17 -13.06 -19.41
N VAL A 300 -5.42 -14.22 -20.02
CA VAL A 300 -6.44 -15.18 -19.57
C VAL A 300 -5.88 -16.60 -19.60
N SER A 301 -5.76 -17.23 -18.43
CA SER A 301 -5.69 -18.70 -18.31
C SER A 301 -7.08 -19.23 -17.99
N ALA A 302 -7.76 -19.79 -18.99
CA ALA A 302 -9.17 -20.17 -18.87
C ALA A 302 -9.41 -21.45 -18.06
N SER A 303 -8.36 -22.24 -17.76
CA SER A 303 -8.47 -23.48 -16.99
C SER A 303 -7.40 -23.68 -15.91
N ARG A 304 -6.35 -22.84 -15.84
CA ARG A 304 -5.18 -23.05 -14.97
C ARG A 304 -4.73 -21.75 -14.29
N ASN A 305 -3.42 -21.60 -14.11
CA ASN A 305 -2.77 -20.57 -13.33
C ASN A 305 -2.05 -19.55 -14.24
N LEU A 306 -1.79 -18.37 -13.68
CA LEU A 306 -0.98 -17.33 -14.30
C LEU A 306 0.27 -17.12 -13.44
N PHE A 307 1.47 -17.33 -14.02
CA PHE A 307 2.76 -17.18 -13.33
C PHE A 307 3.54 -16.01 -13.91
N TYR A 308 4.01 -15.09 -13.07
CA TYR A 308 4.92 -14.01 -13.48
C TYR A 308 5.86 -13.58 -12.36
N GLY A 309 6.87 -12.78 -12.72
CA GLY A 309 7.86 -12.29 -11.76
C GLY A 309 8.62 -13.41 -11.07
N LYS A 310 8.76 -13.34 -9.75
CA LYS A 310 9.53 -14.35 -8.99
C LYS A 310 8.85 -15.72 -8.93
N ALA A 311 7.52 -15.76 -9.13
CA ALA A 311 6.80 -17.02 -9.28
C ALA A 311 7.14 -17.75 -10.61
N ALA A 312 7.70 -17.03 -11.57
CA ALA A 312 8.10 -17.51 -12.90
C ALA A 312 9.64 -17.63 -13.02
N GLY A 313 10.35 -17.91 -11.91
CA GLY A 313 11.80 -17.91 -11.85
C GLY A 313 12.39 -18.84 -10.79
N THR A 314 13.70 -19.06 -10.85
CA THR A 314 14.46 -19.88 -9.89
C THR A 314 14.51 -19.24 -8.51
N SER A 315 14.76 -20.02 -7.45
CA SER A 315 14.89 -19.48 -6.09
C SER A 315 16.04 -18.47 -5.93
N GLN A 316 17.08 -18.58 -6.76
CA GLN A 316 18.16 -17.59 -6.83
C GLN A 316 17.67 -16.20 -7.27
N ALA A 317 16.61 -16.13 -8.08
CA ALA A 317 15.98 -14.86 -8.47
C ALA A 317 15.21 -14.20 -7.31
N ASP A 318 14.97 -14.91 -6.20
CA ASP A 318 14.29 -14.35 -5.03
C ASP A 318 15.17 -13.33 -4.28
N GLU A 319 16.49 -13.42 -4.40
CA GLU A 319 17.46 -12.50 -3.78
C GLU A 319 17.42 -11.10 -4.39
N TYR A 320 17.02 -10.97 -5.66
CA TYR A 320 17.04 -9.71 -6.40
C TYR A 320 15.64 -9.07 -6.51
N PRO A 321 15.51 -7.72 -6.52
CA PRO A 321 14.25 -7.05 -6.84
C PRO A 321 13.83 -7.34 -8.29
N ALA A 322 12.67 -7.98 -8.51
CA ALA A 322 12.17 -8.21 -9.87
C ALA A 322 11.67 -6.89 -10.48
N THR A 323 12.10 -6.57 -11.70
CA THR A 323 11.74 -5.32 -12.40
C THR A 323 10.24 -5.28 -12.73
N PRO A 324 9.49 -4.26 -12.32
CA PRO A 324 8.04 -4.24 -12.48
C PRO A 324 7.60 -4.00 -13.93
N LEU A 325 6.32 -4.27 -14.22
CA LEU A 325 5.69 -3.98 -15.50
C LEU A 325 4.74 -2.78 -15.36
N VAL A 326 4.87 -1.78 -16.23
CA VAL A 326 3.92 -0.66 -16.33
C VAL A 326 3.31 -0.58 -17.72
N LEU A 327 1.99 -0.41 -17.81
CA LEU A 327 1.35 -0.09 -19.08
C LEU A 327 1.46 1.41 -19.37
N ALA A 328 1.81 1.75 -20.61
CA ALA A 328 1.85 3.12 -21.11
C ALA A 328 0.54 3.88 -20.83
N PRO A 329 0.60 5.21 -20.58
CA PRO A 329 -0.60 6.00 -20.32
C PRO A 329 -1.51 6.02 -21.55
N SER A 330 -2.81 6.21 -21.31
CA SER A 330 -3.81 6.33 -22.37
C SER A 330 -4.87 7.36 -21.97
N ALA A 331 -5.16 8.31 -22.87
CA ALA A 331 -6.28 9.23 -22.70
C ALA A 331 -7.64 8.51 -22.65
N ASN A 332 -7.87 7.53 -23.53
CA ASN A 332 -9.14 6.81 -23.64
C ASN A 332 -8.88 5.32 -23.90
N GLY A 333 -9.45 4.44 -23.08
CA GLY A 333 -9.55 3.01 -23.41
C GLY A 333 -8.44 2.07 -22.94
N GLY A 334 -7.35 2.57 -22.34
CA GLY A 334 -6.35 1.70 -21.71
C GLY A 334 -6.96 0.73 -20.68
N GLN A 335 -6.39 -0.46 -20.55
CA GLN A 335 -6.98 -1.60 -19.83
C GLN A 335 -5.91 -2.59 -19.38
N LEU A 336 -6.02 -3.10 -18.15
CA LEU A 336 -5.15 -4.14 -17.59
C LEU A 336 -6.04 -5.22 -17.00
N GLN A 337 -5.94 -6.46 -17.49
CA GLN A 337 -6.73 -7.59 -17.01
C GLN A 337 -5.90 -8.88 -16.96
N PHE A 338 -5.67 -9.42 -15.76
CA PHE A 338 -5.11 -10.75 -15.53
C PHE A 338 -6.20 -11.64 -14.94
N LEU A 339 -6.61 -12.66 -15.68
CA LEU A 339 -7.67 -13.61 -15.32
C LEU A 339 -7.10 -15.03 -15.28
N ALA A 340 -7.38 -15.78 -14.21
CA ALA A 340 -7.02 -17.19 -14.06
C ALA A 340 -8.20 -17.97 -13.48
N ALA A 341 -8.46 -19.17 -14.00
CA ALA A 341 -9.49 -20.05 -13.45
C ALA A 341 -9.10 -20.61 -12.07
N ASP A 342 -7.84 -20.99 -11.90
CA ASP A 342 -7.27 -21.34 -10.59
C ASP A 342 -6.67 -20.08 -9.94
N SER A 343 -5.34 -19.92 -9.93
CA SER A 343 -4.64 -18.94 -9.11
C SER A 343 -3.69 -18.05 -9.93
N ILE A 344 -3.34 -16.90 -9.36
CA ILE A 344 -2.33 -15.97 -9.92
C ILE A 344 -1.15 -15.89 -8.96
N TYR A 345 0.03 -16.29 -9.44
CA TYR A 345 1.29 -16.29 -8.69
C TYR A 345 2.25 -15.24 -9.27
N ALA A 346 2.67 -14.30 -8.43
CA ALA A 346 3.47 -13.13 -8.83
C ALA A 346 4.77 -12.94 -8.02
N GLY A 347 4.81 -13.44 -6.78
CA GLY A 347 5.99 -13.33 -5.90
C GLY A 347 6.43 -11.90 -5.57
N GLY A 348 5.49 -10.96 -5.48
CA GLY A 348 5.73 -9.55 -5.13
C GLY A 348 5.92 -8.61 -6.33
N PHE A 349 5.85 -9.14 -7.56
CA PHE A 349 6.05 -8.38 -8.80
C PHE A 349 4.91 -7.39 -9.06
N THR A 350 5.23 -6.09 -9.15
CA THR A 350 4.26 -5.04 -9.46
C THR A 350 3.89 -5.07 -10.94
N VAL A 351 2.58 -5.13 -11.23
CA VAL A 351 2.02 -4.84 -12.58
C VAL A 351 1.04 -3.69 -12.45
N SER A 352 1.25 -2.62 -13.18
CA SER A 352 0.48 -1.38 -13.03
C SER A 352 0.04 -0.80 -14.37
N ARG A 353 -0.86 0.19 -14.28
CA ARG A 353 -1.09 1.14 -15.37
C ARG A 353 -0.53 2.49 -14.95
N SER A 354 0.16 3.16 -15.87
CA SER A 354 0.59 4.54 -15.66
C SER A 354 -0.61 5.48 -15.48
N GLY A 355 -0.53 6.35 -14.48
CA GLY A 355 -1.45 7.47 -14.25
C GLY A 355 -0.94 8.79 -14.86
N ALA A 356 0.16 8.75 -15.61
CA ALA A 356 0.84 9.93 -16.14
C ALA A 356 0.06 10.62 -17.26
N ALA A 357 0.32 11.91 -17.44
CA ALA A 357 -0.25 12.68 -18.54
C ALA A 357 0.31 12.21 -19.88
N MET A 358 -0.53 12.19 -20.92
CA MET A 358 -0.08 11.94 -22.31
C MET A 358 1.01 12.92 -22.78
N GLY A 359 1.12 14.10 -22.17
CA GLY A 359 2.18 15.07 -22.45
C GLY A 359 3.57 14.69 -21.91
N ALA A 360 3.68 13.64 -21.07
CA ALA A 360 4.94 13.15 -20.53
C ALA A 360 5.67 12.19 -21.47
N ILE A 361 4.98 11.61 -22.46
CA ILE A 361 5.55 10.57 -23.34
C ILE A 361 6.14 11.12 -24.65
N ALA A 362 7.19 10.47 -25.14
CA ALA A 362 7.79 10.73 -26.45
C ALA A 362 6.91 10.19 -27.57
N THR A 363 6.50 11.03 -28.53
CA THR A 363 5.58 10.68 -29.64
C THR A 363 6.15 11.14 -30.97
N PRO A 364 5.68 10.67 -32.14
CA PRO A 364 6.23 11.12 -33.42
C PRO A 364 6.12 12.65 -33.63
N GLN A 365 5.04 13.28 -33.14
CA GLN A 365 4.85 14.73 -33.19
C GLN A 365 5.76 15.50 -32.22
N ARG A 366 6.28 14.82 -31.18
CA ARG A 366 7.21 15.37 -30.19
C ARG A 366 8.29 14.31 -29.90
N PRO A 367 9.26 14.11 -30.81
CA PRO A 367 10.29 13.09 -30.64
C PRO A 367 11.23 13.47 -29.51
N ALA A 368 11.66 12.48 -28.73
CA ALA A 368 12.73 12.64 -27.78
C ALA A 368 14.08 12.53 -28.48
N TYR A 369 15.06 13.32 -28.03
CA TYR A 369 16.38 13.40 -28.62
C TYR A 369 17.44 13.69 -27.56
N SER A 370 18.56 12.98 -27.64
CA SER A 370 19.78 13.22 -26.85
C SER A 370 21.01 13.08 -27.75
N ALA A 371 22.03 13.88 -27.51
CA ALA A 371 23.30 13.79 -28.22
C ALA A 371 24.51 13.84 -27.28
N TRP A 372 25.57 13.16 -27.74
CA TRP A 372 26.85 13.04 -27.05
C TRP A 372 27.98 13.46 -28.00
N VAL A 373 28.97 14.17 -27.47
CA VAL A 373 30.22 14.51 -28.18
C VAL A 373 31.34 13.58 -27.74
N GLN A 374 32.36 13.42 -28.57
CA GLN A 374 33.58 12.71 -28.16
C GLN A 374 34.62 13.72 -27.64
N ALA A 375 35.11 13.52 -26.41
CA ALA A 375 36.13 14.40 -25.85
C ALA A 375 37.48 14.19 -26.54
N VAL A 376 38.05 15.27 -27.07
CA VAL A 376 39.28 15.28 -27.88
C VAL A 376 40.42 14.55 -27.16
N GLY A 377 41.06 13.61 -27.84
CA GLY A 377 42.17 12.80 -27.29
C GLY A 377 41.74 11.67 -26.35
N THR A 378 40.44 11.38 -26.22
CA THR A 378 39.93 10.29 -25.36
C THR A 378 38.87 9.44 -26.08
N SER A 379 38.58 8.26 -25.51
CA SER A 379 37.41 7.45 -25.86
C SER A 379 36.15 7.82 -25.05
N ALA A 380 36.20 8.90 -24.25
CA ALA A 380 35.07 9.30 -23.42
C ALA A 380 34.00 10.01 -24.27
N SER A 381 32.80 9.42 -24.28
CA SER A 381 31.61 10.05 -24.84
C SER A 381 30.94 10.90 -23.75
N LEU A 382 30.85 12.21 -23.98
CA LEU A 382 30.29 13.17 -23.03
C LEU A 382 28.87 13.56 -23.46
N PRO A 383 27.87 13.53 -22.55
CA PRO A 383 26.56 14.10 -22.83
C PRO A 383 26.68 15.59 -23.17
N ASP A 384 25.83 16.06 -24.09
CA ASP A 384 25.88 17.46 -24.53
C ASP A 384 24.54 18.18 -24.56
N VAL A 385 23.57 17.66 -25.31
CA VAL A 385 22.22 18.24 -25.38
C VAL A 385 21.14 17.16 -25.31
N SER A 386 19.99 17.54 -24.80
CA SER A 386 18.79 16.71 -24.76
C SER A 386 17.55 17.59 -24.72
N ASN A 387 16.40 17.10 -25.19
CA ASN A 387 15.09 17.74 -24.96
C ASN A 387 14.27 17.09 -23.83
N LEU A 388 14.87 16.14 -23.10
CA LEU A 388 14.24 15.52 -21.93
C LEU A 388 14.04 16.55 -20.82
N THR A 389 12.94 16.43 -20.07
CA THR A 389 12.70 17.30 -18.91
C THR A 389 13.42 16.77 -17.66
N GLY A 390 13.57 17.61 -16.64
CA GLY A 390 14.20 17.23 -15.37
C GLY A 390 13.55 16.00 -14.70
N ASP A 391 12.23 15.87 -14.81
CA ASP A 391 11.44 14.72 -14.33
C ASP A 391 11.36 13.55 -15.32
N GLY A 392 11.80 13.72 -16.56
CA GLY A 392 11.84 12.63 -17.54
C GLY A 392 12.79 11.52 -17.11
N ASN A 393 12.42 10.28 -17.43
CA ASN A 393 13.35 9.16 -17.42
C ASN A 393 14.49 9.44 -18.42
N ARG A 394 15.69 8.97 -18.08
CA ARG A 394 16.91 9.34 -18.82
C ARG A 394 17.27 8.26 -19.83
N ALA A 395 17.61 8.70 -21.04
CA ALA A 395 18.22 7.86 -22.04
C ALA A 395 19.73 7.77 -21.85
N ASP A 396 20.29 6.64 -22.30
CA ASP A 396 21.71 6.53 -22.64
C ASP A 396 21.84 6.19 -24.14
N GLN A 397 22.98 5.64 -24.57
CA GLN A 397 23.23 5.28 -25.97
C GLN A 397 22.54 3.96 -26.38
N SER A 398 21.87 3.28 -25.44
CA SER A 398 21.27 1.96 -25.60
C SER A 398 19.82 1.84 -25.08
N LEU A 399 19.43 2.67 -24.11
CA LEU A 399 18.12 2.65 -23.47
C LEU A 399 17.31 3.92 -23.80
N PHE A 400 16.07 3.74 -24.27
CA PHE A 400 15.21 4.82 -24.78
C PHE A 400 13.85 4.86 -24.03
N PRO A 401 13.68 5.73 -23.03
CA PRO A 401 12.48 5.80 -22.17
C PRO A 401 11.23 6.30 -22.90
N ILE A 402 10.04 5.83 -22.52
CA ILE A 402 8.79 6.41 -23.02
C ILE A 402 8.53 7.75 -22.35
N PHE A 403 8.80 7.88 -21.05
CA PHE A 403 8.52 9.05 -20.23
C PHE A 403 9.66 10.09 -20.32
N ALA A 404 9.92 10.58 -21.54
CA ALA A 404 11.00 11.53 -21.80
C ALA A 404 10.70 12.96 -21.31
N PHE A 405 9.42 13.35 -21.18
CA PHE A 405 8.99 14.73 -20.93
C PHE A 405 8.29 14.95 -19.60
N GLY A 406 8.19 13.93 -18.75
CA GLY A 406 7.69 14.06 -17.38
C GLY A 406 7.82 12.74 -16.62
N ALA A 407 7.47 12.75 -15.34
CA ALA A 407 7.48 11.57 -14.49
C ALA A 407 6.39 10.56 -14.88
N ASP A 408 6.64 9.26 -14.64
CA ASP A 408 5.56 8.28 -14.51
C ASP A 408 4.91 8.42 -13.13
N SER A 409 4.01 9.39 -13.03
CA SER A 409 3.29 9.71 -11.80
C SER A 409 1.92 10.29 -12.13
N VAL A 410 0.93 10.03 -11.28
CA VAL A 410 -0.41 10.61 -11.43
C VAL A 410 -0.38 12.12 -11.60
N SER A 411 -1.21 12.62 -12.50
CA SER A 411 -1.33 14.02 -12.88
C SER A 411 -2.77 14.52 -12.76
N ALA A 412 -2.95 15.84 -12.58
CA ALA A 412 -4.25 16.47 -12.27
C ALA A 412 -5.35 16.32 -13.35
N THR A 413 -5.03 15.72 -14.49
CA THR A 413 -5.73 15.99 -15.77
C THR A 413 -6.77 14.93 -16.17
N SER A 414 -6.97 13.87 -15.38
CA SER A 414 -7.88 12.77 -15.72
C SER A 414 -9.28 12.90 -15.09
N THR A 415 -10.14 13.75 -15.68
CA THR A 415 -11.59 13.73 -15.40
C THR A 415 -12.36 12.64 -16.20
N GLN A 416 -11.65 11.75 -16.89
CA GLN A 416 -12.19 10.64 -17.70
C GLN A 416 -12.18 9.29 -16.94
N ARG A 417 -13.13 8.40 -17.27
CA ARG A 417 -13.41 7.19 -16.45
C ARG A 417 -12.42 6.09 -16.84
N VAL A 418 -11.38 5.94 -16.01
CA VAL A 418 -10.39 4.89 -16.18
C VAL A 418 -10.98 3.58 -15.70
N ALA A 419 -10.96 2.54 -16.54
CA ALA A 419 -11.35 1.20 -16.13
C ALA A 419 -10.32 0.65 -15.12
N SER A 420 -10.79 0.15 -13.98
CA SER A 420 -9.92 -0.42 -12.94
C SER A 420 -9.06 -1.56 -13.50
N ALA A 421 -7.79 -1.62 -13.11
CA ALA A 421 -6.96 -2.78 -13.37
C ALA A 421 -7.54 -4.01 -12.66
N LEU A 422 -7.72 -5.12 -13.38
CA LEU A 422 -8.40 -6.32 -12.87
C LEU A 422 -7.40 -7.46 -12.70
N PHE A 423 -7.34 -8.01 -11.49
CA PHE A 423 -6.67 -9.27 -11.17
C PHE A 423 -7.71 -10.20 -10.59
N TYR A 424 -8.03 -11.31 -11.26
CA TYR A 424 -9.09 -12.22 -10.83
C TYR A 424 -8.66 -13.68 -10.94
N ALA A 425 -8.56 -14.34 -9.78
CA ALA A 425 -8.49 -15.79 -9.63
C ALA A 425 -9.89 -16.31 -9.31
N VAL A 426 -10.49 -17.13 -10.20
CA VAL A 426 -11.91 -17.54 -10.08
C VAL A 426 -12.13 -18.50 -8.93
N ALA A 427 -11.38 -19.60 -8.87
CA ALA A 427 -11.49 -20.62 -7.82
C ALA A 427 -10.30 -20.63 -6.84
N GLY A 428 -9.18 -20.03 -7.21
CA GLY A 428 -7.92 -20.05 -6.46
C GLY A 428 -7.57 -18.75 -5.77
N ASP A 429 -6.26 -18.50 -5.67
CA ASP A 429 -5.65 -17.48 -4.82
C ASP A 429 -4.93 -16.38 -5.64
N LEU A 430 -4.75 -15.20 -5.05
CA LEU A 430 -3.80 -14.19 -5.53
C LEU A 430 -2.58 -14.17 -4.58
N VAL A 431 -1.42 -14.63 -5.04
CA VAL A 431 -0.21 -14.77 -4.20
C VAL A 431 0.93 -13.86 -4.66
N GLY A 432 1.26 -12.87 -3.83
CA GLY A 432 2.27 -11.86 -4.15
C GLY A 432 1.84 -10.85 -5.21
N VAL A 433 0.55 -10.82 -5.60
CA VAL A 433 0.02 -9.92 -6.63
C VAL A 433 0.07 -8.49 -6.11
N ASN A 434 0.59 -7.57 -6.92
CA ASN A 434 0.92 -6.20 -6.52
C ASN A 434 0.62 -5.25 -7.69
N SER A 435 -0.03 -4.12 -7.44
CA SER A 435 -0.37 -3.12 -8.46
C SER A 435 -0.12 -1.69 -8.00
N GLY A 436 0.63 -0.97 -8.83
CA GLY A 436 1.08 0.40 -8.55
C GLY A 436 2.16 0.48 -7.47
N ARG A 437 2.91 1.59 -7.48
CA ARG A 437 4.09 1.79 -6.63
C ARG A 437 4.29 3.25 -6.24
N ILE A 438 4.80 3.45 -5.03
CA ILE A 438 5.37 4.71 -4.57
C ILE A 438 6.89 4.61 -4.77
N MET A 439 7.48 5.50 -5.55
CA MET A 439 8.93 5.54 -5.80
C MET A 439 9.53 6.81 -5.21
N LYS A 440 10.39 6.68 -4.19
CA LYS A 440 11.12 7.80 -3.61
C LYS A 440 12.58 7.77 -4.06
N PHE A 441 13.01 8.80 -4.79
CA PHE A 441 14.37 8.90 -5.32
C PHE A 441 15.35 9.35 -4.24
N THR A 442 16.44 8.60 -4.09
CA THR A 442 17.45 8.75 -3.03
C THR A 442 18.87 8.95 -3.56
N GLY A 443 19.11 8.63 -4.84
CA GLY A 443 20.39 8.88 -5.52
C GLY A 443 20.47 10.26 -6.17
N THR A 444 21.70 10.76 -6.27
CA THR A 444 22.06 12.08 -6.84
C THR A 444 22.06 12.11 -8.38
N GLY A 445 21.98 10.94 -9.03
CA GLY A 445 22.22 10.79 -10.45
C GLY A 445 23.70 10.93 -10.81
N THR A 446 24.03 10.67 -12.08
CA THR A 446 25.43 10.49 -12.51
C THR A 446 25.91 11.37 -13.67
N PHE A 447 25.06 11.87 -14.59
CA PHE A 447 25.54 12.48 -15.84
C PHE A 447 24.87 13.79 -16.32
N PHE A 448 23.68 13.75 -16.96
CA PHE A 448 23.14 14.94 -17.68
C PHE A 448 22.79 16.13 -16.77
N GLU A 449 22.19 15.85 -15.61
CA GLU A 449 21.90 16.82 -14.57
C GLU A 449 22.15 16.12 -13.24
N LYS A 450 22.91 16.76 -12.35
CA LYS A 450 23.09 16.28 -10.98
C LYS A 450 21.89 16.75 -10.13
N GLU A 451 21.36 15.88 -9.30
CA GLU A 451 20.23 16.12 -8.37
C GLU A 451 18.79 16.32 -8.91
N PRO A 452 18.42 16.20 -10.21
CA PRO A 452 17.11 16.67 -10.69
C PRO A 452 15.91 15.96 -10.03
N ARG A 453 16.07 14.67 -9.68
CA ARG A 453 15.05 13.83 -9.04
C ARG A 453 15.27 13.58 -7.55
N LEU A 454 16.38 14.02 -6.94
CA LEU A 454 16.70 13.68 -5.54
C LEU A 454 15.58 14.16 -4.59
N GLY A 455 15.11 13.25 -3.71
CA GLY A 455 14.06 13.53 -2.75
C GLY A 455 12.64 13.60 -3.33
N ARG A 456 12.47 13.57 -4.66
CA ARG A 456 11.14 13.50 -5.29
C ARG A 456 10.49 12.13 -5.01
N THR A 457 9.16 12.14 -4.99
CA THR A 457 8.34 10.92 -4.88
C THR A 457 7.39 10.87 -6.06
N TRP A 458 7.38 9.75 -6.78
CA TRP A 458 6.44 9.45 -7.86
C TRP A 458 5.38 8.46 -7.38
N TYR A 459 4.17 8.61 -7.91
CA TYR A 459 2.98 7.86 -7.54
C TYR A 459 2.38 7.22 -8.78
N GLU A 460 2.80 5.99 -9.06
CA GLU A 460 2.37 5.21 -10.23
C GLU A 460 1.19 4.30 -9.84
N GLY A 461 0.05 4.46 -10.52
CA GLY A 461 -1.10 3.58 -10.30
C GLY A 461 -2.38 4.10 -10.93
N SER A 462 -3.45 3.33 -10.70
CA SER A 462 -4.82 3.59 -11.16
C SER A 462 -5.80 2.91 -10.18
N PRO A 463 -7.15 2.98 -10.38
CA PRO A 463 -8.08 2.17 -9.60
C PRO A 463 -7.86 0.67 -9.87
N VAL A 464 -8.08 -0.20 -8.87
CA VAL A 464 -7.76 -1.63 -8.97
C VAL A 464 -8.89 -2.49 -8.40
N ARG A 465 -9.12 -3.64 -9.03
CA ARG A 465 -10.03 -4.70 -8.62
C ARG A 465 -9.24 -6.00 -8.50
N MET A 466 -8.90 -6.38 -7.27
CA MET A 466 -8.27 -7.66 -6.93
C MET A 466 -9.33 -8.60 -6.36
N VAL A 467 -9.57 -9.75 -7.00
CA VAL A 467 -10.57 -10.73 -6.59
C VAL A 467 -9.94 -12.13 -6.56
N ALA A 468 -10.12 -12.87 -5.47
CA ALA A 468 -9.73 -14.26 -5.33
C ALA A 468 -10.94 -15.10 -4.89
N GLY A 469 -11.17 -16.24 -5.53
CA GLY A 469 -12.14 -17.24 -5.05
C GLY A 469 -11.82 -17.79 -3.67
N ARG A 470 -10.55 -17.73 -3.25
CA ARG A 470 -10.06 -18.17 -1.94
C ARG A 470 -9.26 -17.08 -1.23
N ASP A 471 -7.92 -17.10 -1.31
CA ASP A 471 -7.08 -16.24 -0.48
C ASP A 471 -6.38 -15.13 -1.29
N ILE A 472 -6.14 -13.98 -0.66
CA ILE A 472 -5.16 -12.98 -1.12
C ILE A 472 -3.99 -12.98 -0.13
N VAL A 473 -2.79 -13.29 -0.59
CA VAL A 473 -1.62 -13.55 0.26
C VAL A 473 -0.46 -12.66 -0.14
N ARG A 474 0.07 -11.89 0.82
CA ARG A 474 1.25 -11.01 0.65
C ARG A 474 1.14 -10.06 -0.54
N SER A 475 -0.02 -9.43 -0.70
CA SER A 475 -0.20 -8.36 -1.69
C SER A 475 0.46 -7.06 -1.20
N GLY A 476 1.21 -6.38 -2.08
CA GLY A 476 1.97 -5.17 -1.72
C GLY A 476 3.25 -5.40 -0.91
N SER A 477 3.88 -4.30 -0.48
CA SER A 477 5.07 -4.35 0.39
C SER A 477 4.69 -4.50 1.86
N LEU A 478 5.44 -5.32 2.61
CA LEU A 478 5.30 -5.37 4.07
C LEU A 478 5.82 -4.07 4.71
N LEU A 479 5.35 -3.78 5.93
CA LEU A 479 5.77 -2.61 6.71
C LEU A 479 7.27 -2.66 6.99
N LEU A 480 7.94 -1.52 6.76
CA LEU A 480 9.40 -1.35 6.82
C LEU A 480 10.20 -2.18 5.81
N GLU A 481 9.55 -2.72 4.76
CA GLU A 481 10.17 -3.51 3.68
C GLU A 481 10.05 -2.80 2.31
N GLY A 482 10.26 -1.48 2.31
CA GLY A 482 10.49 -0.73 1.06
C GLY A 482 11.75 -1.24 0.37
N VAL A 483 11.66 -1.53 -0.93
CA VAL A 483 12.72 -2.21 -1.68
C VAL A 483 13.68 -1.17 -2.25
N PRO A 484 14.96 -1.11 -1.83
CA PRO A 484 15.95 -0.27 -2.47
C PRO A 484 16.26 -0.85 -3.87
N ARG A 485 16.33 0.03 -4.87
CA ARG A 485 16.74 -0.29 -6.23
C ARG A 485 17.83 0.68 -6.70
N ALA A 486 18.77 0.14 -7.45
CA ALA A 486 19.54 0.93 -8.40
C ALA A 486 18.70 1.06 -9.68
N GLY A 487 18.37 2.29 -10.07
CA GLY A 487 17.68 2.57 -11.31
C GLY A 487 18.59 2.36 -12.52
N SER A 488 17.96 2.04 -13.65
CA SER A 488 18.58 1.80 -14.96
C SER A 488 19.52 2.92 -15.40
N SER A 489 19.21 4.17 -15.07
CA SER A 489 20.03 5.34 -15.39
C SER A 489 20.91 5.86 -14.23
N GLY A 490 21.25 5.01 -13.25
CA GLY A 490 22.15 5.35 -12.14
C GLY A 490 21.55 6.13 -10.96
N PHE A 491 20.22 6.23 -10.87
CA PHE A 491 19.54 6.82 -9.69
C PHE A 491 19.12 5.74 -8.70
N GLY A 492 19.60 5.82 -7.45
CA GLY A 492 18.99 5.05 -6.36
C GLY A 492 17.57 5.52 -6.07
N PHE A 493 16.66 4.59 -5.81
CA PHE A 493 15.32 4.87 -5.29
C PHE A 493 14.83 3.75 -4.36
N THR A 494 13.84 4.04 -3.52
CA THR A 494 13.12 3.03 -2.73
C THR A 494 11.70 2.90 -3.26
N GLU A 495 11.28 1.68 -3.58
CA GLU A 495 9.92 1.34 -4.03
C GLU A 495 9.08 0.83 -2.86
N THR A 496 7.80 1.18 -2.80
CA THR A 496 6.80 0.56 -1.90
C THR A 496 5.55 0.21 -2.70
N GLY A 497 5.14 -1.06 -2.65
CA GLY A 497 4.08 -1.65 -3.47
C GLY A 497 2.67 -1.59 -2.88
N ASN A 498 1.71 -1.91 -3.76
CA ASN A 498 0.28 -1.63 -3.72
C ASN A 498 -0.04 -0.16 -3.47
N LEU A 499 -0.06 0.60 -4.57
CA LEU A 499 -0.64 1.93 -4.64
C LEU A 499 -1.79 1.93 -5.64
N PHE A 500 -3.00 2.12 -5.12
CA PHE A 500 -4.17 2.42 -5.94
C PHE A 500 -4.34 3.93 -6.02
N VAL A 501 -4.72 4.44 -7.19
CA VAL A 501 -4.85 5.89 -7.41
C VAL A 501 -6.23 6.19 -7.95
N HIS A 502 -6.98 7.01 -7.22
CA HIS A 502 -8.30 7.50 -7.58
C HIS A 502 -8.20 8.94 -8.07
N ASN A 503 -8.79 9.21 -9.23
CA ASN A 503 -8.83 10.55 -9.79
C ASN A 503 -10.16 11.28 -9.47
N ARG A 504 -11.19 10.54 -9.01
CA ARG A 504 -12.50 11.08 -8.61
C ARG A 504 -13.08 10.44 -7.36
N ALA A 505 -13.95 11.20 -6.68
CA ALA A 505 -14.77 10.71 -5.56
C ALA A 505 -15.69 9.52 -5.90
N SER A 506 -16.00 9.30 -7.18
CA SER A 506 -16.76 8.13 -7.66
C SER A 506 -15.91 6.88 -7.90
N ASP A 507 -14.58 6.99 -7.88
CA ASP A 507 -13.70 5.87 -8.15
C ASP A 507 -13.68 4.92 -6.94
N VAL A 508 -13.72 3.62 -7.22
CA VAL A 508 -13.71 2.56 -6.19
C VAL A 508 -12.60 1.58 -6.56
N SER A 509 -11.74 1.26 -5.59
CA SER A 509 -10.88 0.08 -5.65
C SER A 509 -11.44 -1.01 -4.76
N VAL A 510 -11.45 -2.24 -5.25
CA VAL A 510 -11.99 -3.41 -4.56
C VAL A 510 -10.91 -4.46 -4.38
N VAL A 511 -10.76 -4.94 -3.16
CA VAL A 511 -9.98 -6.12 -2.78
C VAL A 511 -10.95 -7.10 -2.16
N SER A 512 -11.07 -8.30 -2.73
CA SER A 512 -12.03 -9.30 -2.28
C SER A 512 -11.44 -10.70 -2.31
N ALA A 513 -11.48 -11.38 -1.18
CA ALA A 513 -11.05 -12.77 -1.04
C ALA A 513 -12.25 -13.60 -0.56
N GLY A 514 -12.60 -14.68 -1.27
CA GLY A 514 -13.68 -15.58 -0.88
C GLY A 514 -13.46 -16.26 0.49
N ARG A 515 -12.22 -16.25 0.98
CA ARG A 515 -11.81 -16.76 2.29
C ARG A 515 -10.95 -15.76 3.08
N ASP A 516 -9.63 -15.73 2.93
CA ASP A 516 -8.76 -14.91 3.80
C ASP A 516 -7.92 -13.87 3.04
N ILE A 517 -7.68 -12.71 3.67
CA ILE A 517 -6.63 -11.77 3.27
C ILE A 517 -5.50 -11.85 4.29
N LEU A 518 -4.30 -12.25 3.84
CA LEU A 518 -3.14 -12.53 4.69
C LEU A 518 -1.98 -11.58 4.36
N TYR A 519 -1.46 -10.89 5.38
CA TYR A 519 -0.25 -10.05 5.35
C TYR A 519 -0.17 -9.10 4.15
N SER A 520 -1.29 -8.48 3.78
CA SER A 520 -1.42 -7.68 2.57
C SER A 520 -1.58 -6.20 2.87
N THR A 521 -0.72 -5.38 2.29
CA THR A 521 -0.69 -3.91 2.47
C THR A 521 -1.39 -3.23 1.30
N PHE A 522 -2.13 -2.17 1.59
CA PHE A 522 -2.86 -1.38 0.59
C PHE A 522 -2.69 0.12 0.84
N ASN A 523 -2.16 0.84 -0.15
CA ASN A 523 -2.16 2.30 -0.16
C ASN A 523 -3.15 2.81 -1.21
N VAL A 524 -3.91 3.85 -0.89
CA VAL A 524 -4.81 4.54 -1.82
C VAL A 524 -4.52 6.04 -1.82
N ALA A 525 -4.52 6.67 -2.99
CA ALA A 525 -4.31 8.10 -3.17
C ALA A 525 -5.49 8.75 -3.91
N GLY A 526 -5.72 10.03 -3.64
CA GLY A 526 -6.89 10.78 -4.14
C GLY A 526 -8.18 10.47 -3.38
N PRO A 527 -9.31 11.09 -3.78
CA PRO A 527 -10.65 10.86 -3.18
C PRO A 527 -11.31 9.61 -3.75
N GLY A 528 -12.21 8.96 -3.00
CA GLY A 528 -12.92 7.76 -3.46
C GLY A 528 -13.25 6.77 -2.34
N MET A 529 -13.29 5.48 -2.66
CA MET A 529 -13.42 4.39 -1.69
C MET A 529 -12.47 3.22 -2.00
N LEU A 530 -11.69 2.80 -1.00
CA LEU A 530 -11.00 1.52 -0.97
C LEU A 530 -11.84 0.53 -0.16
N GLU A 531 -12.39 -0.49 -0.81
CA GLU A 531 -13.08 -1.60 -0.17
C GLU A 531 -12.16 -2.83 -0.09
N VAL A 532 -12.00 -3.37 1.11
CA VAL A 532 -11.24 -4.60 1.40
C VAL A 532 -12.20 -5.58 2.09
N SER A 533 -12.33 -6.79 1.53
CA SER A 533 -13.33 -7.77 1.98
C SER A 533 -12.74 -9.18 2.00
N ALA A 534 -13.00 -9.92 3.08
CA ALA A 534 -12.65 -11.32 3.21
C ALA A 534 -13.87 -12.13 3.68
N GLY A 535 -14.16 -13.24 3.01
CA GLY A 535 -15.27 -14.12 3.38
C GLY A 535 -15.12 -14.70 4.79
N ARG A 536 -13.87 -14.83 5.25
CA ARG A 536 -13.43 -15.19 6.60
C ARG A 536 -12.51 -14.10 7.18
N ASN A 537 -11.18 -14.25 7.25
CA ASN A 537 -10.33 -13.35 8.06
C ASN A 537 -9.59 -12.28 7.25
N ILE A 538 -9.37 -11.11 7.86
CA ILE A 538 -8.32 -10.16 7.46
C ILE A 538 -7.21 -10.19 8.52
N LEU A 539 -6.09 -10.85 8.19
CA LEU A 539 -4.94 -11.02 9.08
C LEU A 539 -3.77 -10.14 8.62
N MET A 540 -3.52 -9.05 9.34
CA MET A 540 -2.43 -8.11 9.07
C MET A 540 -1.27 -8.27 10.08
N GLU A 541 -1.58 -8.71 11.31
CA GLU A 541 -0.65 -8.81 12.44
C GLU A 541 0.19 -7.54 12.59
N ASP A 542 1.51 -7.70 12.59
CA ASP A 542 2.51 -6.63 12.67
C ASP A 542 3.07 -6.21 11.30
N ARG A 543 2.64 -6.85 10.21
CA ARG A 543 3.37 -6.85 8.91
C ARG A 543 2.75 -5.98 7.84
N ALA A 544 1.47 -5.65 7.94
CA ALA A 544 0.71 -5.01 6.88
C ALA A 544 -0.09 -3.81 7.39
N GLY A 545 -0.36 -2.84 6.51
CA GLY A 545 -1.13 -1.64 6.82
C GLY A 545 -2.07 -1.23 5.70
N VAL A 546 -3.11 -0.46 6.03
CA VAL A 546 -3.94 0.23 5.03
C VAL A 546 -3.81 1.74 5.21
N THR A 547 -3.43 2.46 4.15
CA THR A 547 -3.25 3.93 4.19
C THR A 547 -4.02 4.62 3.07
N SER A 548 -4.88 5.57 3.42
CA SER A 548 -5.30 6.63 2.50
C SER A 548 -4.31 7.79 2.60
N LEU A 549 -3.54 8.00 1.53
CA LEU A 549 -2.48 8.99 1.44
C LEU A 549 -3.01 10.42 1.31
N GLY A 550 -4.27 10.60 0.91
CA GLY A 550 -4.83 11.89 0.55
C GLY A 550 -4.48 12.32 -0.88
N PRO A 551 -4.57 13.62 -1.20
CA PRO A 551 -4.17 14.15 -2.49
C PRO A 551 -2.64 14.08 -2.65
N VAL A 552 -2.19 13.40 -3.72
CA VAL A 552 -0.75 13.24 -4.05
C VAL A 552 -0.31 14.13 -5.22
N VAL A 553 -1.26 14.83 -5.85
CA VAL A 553 -1.01 15.78 -6.94
C VAL A 553 -0.90 17.20 -6.36
N ALA A 554 0.10 17.97 -6.80
CA ALA A 554 0.28 19.34 -6.34
C ALA A 554 -0.96 20.22 -6.64
N GLY A 555 -1.41 20.98 -5.64
CA GLY A 555 -2.60 21.83 -5.73
C GLY A 555 -3.94 21.11 -5.52
N ASP A 556 -3.97 19.77 -5.42
CA ASP A 556 -5.20 19.05 -5.09
C ASP A 556 -5.50 19.17 -3.58
N THR A 557 -6.69 19.68 -3.27
CA THR A 557 -7.17 19.94 -1.90
C THR A 557 -8.28 18.99 -1.46
N ARG A 558 -8.71 18.07 -2.32
CA ARG A 558 -9.78 17.10 -2.04
C ARG A 558 -9.37 16.15 -0.90
N PRO A 559 -10.32 15.63 -0.10
CA PRO A 559 -10.01 14.66 0.94
C PRO A 559 -9.50 13.35 0.36
N GLY A 560 -8.76 12.58 1.17
CA GLY A 560 -8.38 11.21 0.83
C GLY A 560 -9.58 10.26 0.70
N ALA A 561 -9.34 9.15 0.01
CA ALA A 561 -10.30 8.07 -0.13
C ALA A 561 -10.70 7.50 1.23
N ASN A 562 -11.96 7.13 1.34
CA ASN A 562 -12.49 6.37 2.46
C ASN A 562 -11.95 4.94 2.41
N ILE A 563 -11.82 4.30 3.57
CA ILE A 563 -11.42 2.90 3.71
C ILE A 563 -12.59 2.13 4.32
N ALA A 564 -13.00 1.03 3.70
CA ALA A 564 -13.95 0.08 4.27
C ALA A 564 -13.34 -1.32 4.31
N MET A 565 -13.22 -1.92 5.49
CA MET A 565 -12.66 -3.26 5.70
C MET A 565 -13.71 -4.18 6.31
N GLN A 566 -13.86 -5.38 5.74
CA GLN A 566 -14.95 -6.28 6.08
C GLN A 566 -14.44 -7.72 6.18
N ALA A 567 -14.66 -8.39 7.31
CA ALA A 567 -14.29 -9.80 7.52
C ALA A 567 -15.51 -10.61 7.96
N GLY A 568 -15.56 -11.90 7.63
CA GLY A 568 -16.70 -12.78 7.92
C GLY A 568 -17.93 -12.54 7.05
N VAL A 569 -17.75 -11.93 5.86
CA VAL A 569 -18.86 -11.59 4.95
C VAL A 569 -19.33 -12.73 4.04
N GLY A 570 -18.71 -13.90 4.10
CA GLY A 570 -18.93 -15.00 3.15
C GLY A 570 -18.29 -14.74 1.77
N ALA A 571 -18.24 -15.77 0.93
CA ALA A 571 -17.55 -15.69 -0.36
C ALA A 571 -18.24 -14.73 -1.36
N ASP A 572 -19.57 -14.62 -1.30
CA ASP A 572 -20.38 -13.73 -2.15
C ASP A 572 -20.46 -12.29 -1.61
N GLY A 573 -20.02 -12.06 -0.36
CA GLY A 573 -20.17 -10.79 0.35
C GLY A 573 -21.59 -10.52 0.87
N LEU A 574 -21.79 -9.32 1.42
CA LEU A 574 -23.10 -8.89 1.96
C LEU A 574 -24.00 -8.26 0.90
N ASP A 575 -25.29 -8.56 0.95
CA ASP A 575 -26.31 -7.98 0.07
C ASP A 575 -26.76 -6.59 0.55
N TYR A 576 -25.89 -5.62 0.31
CA TYR A 576 -26.15 -4.20 0.58
C TYR A 576 -27.35 -3.62 -0.18
N LEU A 577 -27.71 -4.19 -1.34
CA LEU A 577 -28.82 -3.69 -2.14
C LEU A 577 -30.16 -4.11 -1.52
N ARG A 578 -30.28 -5.36 -1.07
CA ARG A 578 -31.40 -5.84 -0.26
C ARG A 578 -31.52 -5.07 1.05
N PHE A 579 -30.39 -4.81 1.73
CA PHE A 579 -30.37 -4.01 2.95
C PHE A 579 -30.90 -2.59 2.74
N VAL A 580 -30.38 -1.85 1.73
CA VAL A 580 -30.65 -0.41 1.61
C VAL A 580 -32.01 -0.11 0.99
N LYS A 581 -32.58 -1.00 0.16
CA LYS A 581 -33.80 -0.74 -0.60
C LYS A 581 -35.01 -0.30 0.26
N PRO A 582 -35.31 -0.88 1.45
CA PRO A 582 -36.36 -0.39 2.33
C PRO A 582 -36.11 1.02 2.89
N TYR A 583 -34.86 1.45 3.03
CA TYR A 583 -34.47 2.77 3.52
C TYR A 583 -34.54 3.86 2.44
N LEU A 584 -34.79 3.50 1.18
CA LEU A 584 -34.96 4.39 0.03
C LEU A 584 -36.38 4.29 -0.55
N ASP A 585 -37.36 4.07 0.31
CA ASP A 585 -38.76 3.99 -0.11
C ASP A 585 -39.68 4.60 0.95
N PRO A 586 -40.27 5.78 0.69
CA PRO A 586 -41.23 6.43 1.57
C PRO A 586 -42.40 5.52 1.98
N ALA A 587 -42.77 4.53 1.16
CA ALA A 587 -43.80 3.55 1.50
C ALA A 587 -43.41 2.65 2.68
N ASN A 588 -42.12 2.52 2.99
CA ASN A 588 -41.59 1.72 4.09
C ASN A 588 -41.33 2.51 5.38
N LEU A 589 -41.62 3.82 5.41
CA LEU A 589 -41.55 4.60 6.63
C LEU A 589 -42.55 4.09 7.69
N ALA A 590 -42.08 3.92 8.93
CA ALA A 590 -42.89 3.48 10.06
C ALA A 590 -43.91 4.54 10.47
N ARG A 591 -45.12 4.11 10.80
CA ARG A 591 -46.21 4.98 11.26
C ARG A 591 -45.93 5.50 12.66
N THR A 592 -46.02 6.81 12.84
CA THR A 592 -45.95 7.47 14.15
C THR A 592 -47.06 6.96 15.07
N GLY A 593 -46.74 6.74 16.35
CA GLY A 593 -47.69 6.29 17.38
C GLY A 593 -47.94 4.77 17.43
N VAL A 594 -47.41 3.99 16.48
CA VAL A 594 -47.42 2.52 16.52
C VAL A 594 -46.01 2.01 16.89
N PRO A 595 -45.85 1.02 17.78
CA PRO A 595 -44.54 0.44 18.08
C PRO A 595 -43.84 -0.10 16.83
N LEU A 596 -42.50 -0.03 16.78
CA LEU A 596 -41.74 -0.54 15.64
C LEU A 596 -41.79 -2.07 15.54
N ALA A 597 -41.97 -2.77 16.67
CA ALA A 597 -42.10 -4.22 16.73
C ALA A 597 -43.35 -4.73 15.99
N ASP A 598 -44.43 -3.96 16.01
CA ASP A 598 -45.70 -4.30 15.35
C ASP A 598 -45.72 -3.92 13.85
N GLN A 599 -44.60 -3.40 13.33
CA GLN A 599 -44.46 -2.85 11.99
C GLN A 599 -43.35 -3.57 11.20
N VAL A 600 -43.51 -4.88 11.03
CA VAL A 600 -42.57 -5.74 10.30
C VAL A 600 -42.24 -5.14 8.91
N GLY A 601 -40.94 -5.02 8.62
CA GLY A 601 -40.44 -4.46 7.36
C GLY A 601 -40.49 -2.94 7.23
N LYS A 602 -40.93 -2.20 8.26
CA LYS A 602 -40.87 -0.72 8.26
C LYS A 602 -39.57 -0.19 8.87
N VAL A 603 -39.10 0.93 8.32
CA VAL A 603 -37.90 1.66 8.75
C VAL A 603 -38.28 2.92 9.51
N VAL A 604 -37.45 3.31 10.50
CA VAL A 604 -37.70 4.51 11.31
C VAL A 604 -37.46 5.80 10.52
N LYS A 605 -36.55 5.76 9.56
CA LYS A 605 -36.17 6.86 8.68
C LYS A 605 -35.94 6.34 7.26
N VAL A 606 -36.33 7.16 6.27
CA VAL A 606 -35.87 7.03 4.88
C VAL A 606 -34.78 8.05 4.58
N TYR A 607 -33.91 7.74 3.64
CA TYR A 607 -32.66 8.46 3.35
C TYR A 607 -32.62 9.08 1.94
N ASP A 608 -33.79 9.38 1.38
CA ASP A 608 -33.93 9.86 -0.01
C ASP A 608 -33.27 11.23 -0.23
N ASP A 609 -33.37 12.13 0.75
CA ASP A 609 -32.72 13.45 0.72
C ASP A 609 -31.19 13.32 0.83
N GLU A 610 -30.69 12.46 1.73
CA GLU A 610 -29.26 12.16 1.84
C GLU A 610 -28.72 11.47 0.57
N LEU A 611 -29.52 10.64 -0.09
CA LEU A 611 -29.16 10.02 -1.35
C LEU A 611 -29.00 11.06 -2.45
N ALA A 612 -29.97 11.96 -2.60
CA ALA A 612 -29.91 13.05 -3.58
C ALA A 612 -28.70 13.95 -3.34
N ALA A 613 -28.42 14.32 -2.08
CA ALA A 613 -27.24 15.10 -1.70
C ALA A 613 -25.91 14.36 -1.99
N TRP A 614 -25.82 13.07 -1.69
CA TRP A 614 -24.63 12.26 -1.97
C TRP A 614 -24.39 12.10 -3.48
N LEU A 615 -25.46 11.90 -4.26
CA LEU A 615 -25.37 11.81 -5.72
C LEU A 615 -24.96 13.16 -6.35
N ALA A 616 -25.49 14.28 -5.85
CA ALA A 616 -25.09 15.61 -6.27
C ALA A 616 -23.59 15.86 -6.00
N GLN A 617 -23.11 15.50 -4.81
CA GLN A 617 -21.70 15.67 -4.43
C GLN A 617 -20.75 14.74 -5.20
N THR A 618 -21.15 13.49 -5.45
CA THR A 618 -20.25 12.45 -5.97
C THR A 618 -20.26 12.35 -7.51
N TYR A 619 -21.43 12.60 -8.13
CA TYR A 619 -21.65 12.42 -9.57
C TYR A 619 -22.10 13.72 -10.28
N GLY A 620 -22.33 14.81 -9.55
CA GLY A 620 -22.90 16.03 -10.13
C GLY A 620 -24.38 15.90 -10.50
N PHE A 621 -25.09 14.92 -9.91
CA PHE A 621 -26.51 14.70 -10.17
C PHE A 621 -27.36 15.91 -9.76
N ALA A 622 -28.33 16.26 -10.60
CA ALA A 622 -29.36 17.25 -10.32
C ALA A 622 -30.71 16.69 -10.79
N GLY A 623 -31.68 16.62 -9.87
CA GLY A 623 -32.97 16.00 -10.09
C GLY A 623 -33.75 15.86 -8.77
N ASN A 624 -34.92 15.25 -8.81
CA ASN A 624 -35.73 14.95 -7.63
C ASN A 624 -35.34 13.60 -6.98
N THR A 625 -35.97 13.25 -5.86
CA THR A 625 -35.69 12.03 -5.09
C THR A 625 -36.06 10.74 -5.83
N ASP A 626 -37.08 10.72 -6.69
CA ASP A 626 -37.45 9.53 -7.48
C ASP A 626 -36.43 9.27 -8.60
N GLU A 627 -35.95 10.34 -9.24
CA GLU A 627 -34.85 10.30 -10.21
C GLU A 627 -33.54 9.87 -9.53
N ALA A 628 -33.26 10.37 -8.32
CA ALA A 628 -32.09 9.97 -7.53
C ALA A 628 -32.08 8.47 -7.21
N ARG A 629 -33.22 7.91 -6.80
CA ARG A 629 -33.38 6.46 -6.56
C ARG A 629 -33.17 5.65 -7.83
N THR A 630 -33.75 6.08 -8.94
CA THR A 630 -33.58 5.43 -10.26
C THR A 630 -32.11 5.44 -10.70
N TYR A 631 -31.42 6.57 -10.52
CA TYR A 631 -30.00 6.71 -10.81
C TYR A 631 -29.15 5.79 -9.92
N TYR A 632 -29.42 5.74 -8.61
CA TYR A 632 -28.73 4.87 -7.66
C TYR A 632 -28.83 3.38 -8.02
N PHE A 633 -30.03 2.91 -8.37
CA PHE A 633 -30.23 1.51 -8.76
C PHE A 633 -29.57 1.15 -10.11
N ALA A 634 -29.22 2.14 -10.94
CA ALA A 634 -28.43 1.95 -12.16
C ALA A 634 -26.90 2.00 -11.94
N LEU A 635 -26.42 2.39 -10.76
CA LEU A 635 -24.98 2.38 -10.44
C LEU A 635 -24.43 0.95 -10.35
N PRO A 636 -23.13 0.72 -10.67
CA PRO A 636 -22.44 -0.50 -10.31
C PRO A 636 -22.57 -0.82 -8.82
N ALA A 637 -22.73 -2.11 -8.48
CA ALA A 637 -22.91 -2.57 -7.10
C ALA A 637 -21.83 -2.04 -6.13
N GLU A 638 -20.58 -1.90 -6.60
CA GLU A 638 -19.44 -1.38 -5.83
C GLU A 638 -19.65 0.08 -5.38
N GLN A 639 -20.32 0.89 -6.20
CA GLN A 639 -20.72 2.27 -5.88
C GLN A 639 -21.99 2.29 -5.02
N GLN A 640 -22.92 1.36 -5.21
CA GLN A 640 -24.11 1.22 -4.37
C GLN A 640 -23.73 0.93 -2.90
N ARG A 641 -22.77 0.02 -2.67
CA ARG A 641 -22.26 -0.34 -1.33
C ARG A 641 -21.74 0.85 -0.54
N VAL A 642 -21.16 1.86 -1.19
CA VAL A 642 -20.63 3.06 -0.52
C VAL A 642 -21.73 3.79 0.25
N PHE A 643 -22.87 4.08 -0.40
CA PHE A 643 -23.99 4.75 0.25
C PHE A 643 -24.72 3.84 1.24
N ALA A 644 -24.90 2.55 0.90
CA ALA A 644 -25.57 1.59 1.77
C ALA A 644 -24.86 1.42 3.14
N ARG A 645 -23.53 1.41 3.19
CA ARG A 645 -22.78 1.42 4.46
C ARG A 645 -23.03 2.68 5.30
N ASN A 646 -23.16 3.85 4.68
CA ASN A 646 -23.45 5.08 5.39
C ASN A 646 -24.84 5.03 6.05
N VAL A 647 -25.84 4.47 5.36
CA VAL A 647 -27.17 4.20 5.94
C VAL A 647 -27.09 3.21 7.10
N TYR A 648 -26.31 2.12 6.95
CA TYR A 648 -26.11 1.12 8.00
C TYR A 648 -25.56 1.72 9.29
N PHE A 649 -24.42 2.43 9.22
CA PHE A 649 -23.82 3.04 10.42
C PHE A 649 -24.67 4.19 10.98
N ALA A 650 -25.42 4.92 10.14
CA ALA A 650 -26.37 5.92 10.61
C ALA A 650 -27.52 5.30 11.44
N GLU A 651 -28.04 4.14 11.05
CA GLU A 651 -29.07 3.41 11.82
C GLU A 651 -28.53 2.84 13.14
N LEU A 652 -27.28 2.34 13.16
CA LEU A 652 -26.62 1.92 14.39
C LEU A 652 -26.47 3.10 15.37
N LYS A 653 -25.92 4.23 14.89
CA LYS A 653 -25.71 5.45 15.68
C LYS A 653 -27.03 6.02 16.20
N ALA A 654 -28.04 6.09 15.35
CA ALA A 654 -29.33 6.65 15.73
C ALA A 654 -30.06 5.78 16.77
N GLY A 655 -30.10 4.45 16.60
CA GLY A 655 -30.70 3.56 17.60
C GLY A 655 -29.92 3.54 18.92
N GLY A 656 -28.59 3.66 18.89
CA GLY A 656 -27.78 3.83 20.09
C GLY A 656 -28.02 5.13 20.85
N ARG A 657 -28.37 6.22 20.16
CA ARG A 657 -28.77 7.49 20.79
C ARG A 657 -30.21 7.45 21.30
N GLU A 658 -31.12 6.81 20.56
CA GLU A 658 -32.51 6.56 20.99
C GLU A 658 -32.59 5.73 22.28
N TYR A 659 -31.70 4.75 22.47
CA TYR A 659 -31.65 3.90 23.67
C TYR A 659 -31.53 4.72 24.96
N ASN A 660 -30.73 5.79 24.94
CA ASN A 660 -30.46 6.63 26.11
C ASN A 660 -31.38 7.86 26.23
N ASP A 661 -32.17 8.18 25.20
CA ASP A 661 -33.07 9.34 25.21
C ASP A 661 -34.44 8.98 25.82
N ARG A 662 -34.73 9.54 27.00
CA ARG A 662 -36.01 9.36 27.71
C ARG A 662 -37.22 9.94 26.97
N ALA A 663 -37.01 10.86 26.01
CA ALA A 663 -38.08 11.39 25.16
C ALA A 663 -38.35 10.50 23.93
N SER A 664 -37.46 9.54 23.63
CA SER A 664 -37.61 8.63 22.49
C SER A 664 -38.74 7.62 22.73
N PRO A 665 -39.63 7.38 21.74
CA PRO A 665 -40.56 6.24 21.75
C PRO A 665 -39.87 4.86 21.79
N ARG A 666 -38.53 4.82 21.66
CA ARG A 666 -37.68 3.63 21.71
C ARG A 666 -36.62 3.72 22.81
N TYR A 667 -36.89 4.49 23.88
CA TYR A 667 -36.05 4.50 25.07
C TYR A 667 -35.78 3.08 25.59
N ALA A 668 -34.54 2.81 26.00
CA ALA A 668 -34.03 1.50 26.40
C ALA A 668 -34.21 0.37 25.36
N SER A 669 -34.38 0.68 24.06
CA SER A 669 -34.57 -0.33 23.01
C SER A 669 -33.60 -0.17 21.84
N PHE A 670 -32.82 -1.23 21.57
CA PHE A 670 -31.95 -1.33 20.40
C PHE A 670 -32.67 -1.85 19.13
N LEU A 671 -34.01 -1.95 19.13
CA LEU A 671 -34.76 -2.59 18.05
C LEU A 671 -34.46 -2.00 16.66
N ARG A 672 -34.29 -0.68 16.56
CA ARG A 672 -33.91 0.00 15.31
C ARG A 672 -32.59 -0.54 14.74
N SER A 673 -31.55 -0.56 15.56
CA SER A 673 -30.22 -1.05 15.17
C SER A 673 -30.21 -2.57 14.93
N ARG A 674 -30.92 -3.35 15.76
CA ARG A 674 -31.05 -4.81 15.57
C ARG A 674 -31.73 -5.16 14.24
N ASN A 675 -32.76 -4.41 13.84
CA ASN A 675 -33.40 -4.57 12.53
C ASN A 675 -32.42 -4.27 11.38
N ALA A 676 -31.58 -3.23 11.49
CA ALA A 676 -30.56 -2.90 10.50
C ALA A 676 -29.48 -3.99 10.40
N ILE A 677 -29.02 -4.52 11.53
CA ILE A 677 -28.05 -5.64 11.61
C ILE A 677 -28.61 -6.88 10.91
N ALA A 678 -29.80 -7.33 11.30
CA ALA A 678 -30.45 -8.51 10.74
C ALA A 678 -30.83 -8.34 9.26
N ALA A 679 -31.01 -7.10 8.78
CA ALA A 679 -31.29 -6.83 7.36
C ALA A 679 -30.03 -6.88 6.47
N LEU A 680 -28.84 -6.55 7.01
CA LEU A 680 -27.58 -6.59 6.25
C LEU A 680 -26.86 -7.94 6.37
N ALA A 681 -26.89 -8.56 7.55
CA ALA A 681 -26.26 -9.83 7.86
C ALA A 681 -27.28 -10.78 8.52
N PRO A 682 -28.24 -11.33 7.76
CA PRO A 682 -29.25 -12.23 8.29
C PRO A 682 -28.65 -13.60 8.64
N ASP A 683 -29.07 -14.21 9.76
CA ASP A 683 -28.67 -15.58 10.11
C ASP A 683 -29.26 -16.66 9.16
N SER A 684 -30.01 -16.27 8.11
CA SER A 684 -30.54 -17.19 7.09
C SER A 684 -30.67 -16.57 5.69
N ASP A 685 -30.56 -17.40 4.66
CA ASP A 685 -30.69 -17.02 3.24
C ASP A 685 -32.16 -16.81 2.82
N ALA A 686 -32.39 -16.49 1.54
CA ALA A 686 -33.74 -16.31 1.00
C ALA A 686 -34.59 -17.60 0.97
N ASN A 687 -33.97 -18.78 1.14
CA ASN A 687 -34.62 -20.08 1.16
C ASN A 687 -34.82 -20.62 2.60
N GLY A 688 -34.34 -19.91 3.62
CA GLY A 688 -34.37 -20.32 5.02
C GLY A 688 -33.20 -21.19 5.47
N ASN A 689 -32.16 -21.37 4.65
CA ASN A 689 -30.94 -22.07 5.05
C ASN A 689 -30.12 -21.17 6.01
N PRO A 690 -29.52 -21.72 7.10
CA PRO A 690 -28.65 -20.93 7.98
C PRO A 690 -27.45 -20.33 7.24
N VAL A 691 -27.16 -19.05 7.50
CA VAL A 691 -25.97 -18.34 6.99
C VAL A 691 -25.02 -18.07 8.15
N THR A 692 -23.85 -18.69 8.13
CA THR A 692 -22.82 -18.49 9.15
C THR A 692 -21.84 -17.41 8.72
N HIS A 693 -21.98 -16.22 9.31
CA HIS A 693 -20.90 -15.24 9.32
C HIS A 693 -19.85 -15.65 10.36
N ALA A 694 -18.57 -15.73 9.96
CA ALA A 694 -17.46 -16.01 10.86
C ALA A 694 -16.16 -15.45 10.27
N GLY A 695 -15.46 -14.58 11.02
CA GLY A 695 -14.21 -13.98 10.54
C GLY A 695 -13.82 -12.70 11.29
N ASP A 696 -12.52 -12.58 11.55
CA ASP A 696 -11.93 -11.52 12.39
C ASP A 696 -11.09 -10.53 11.56
N ILE A 697 -10.96 -9.30 12.06
CA ILE A 697 -9.93 -8.35 11.61
C ILE A 697 -8.86 -8.30 12.70
N VAL A 698 -7.62 -8.70 12.37
CA VAL A 698 -6.52 -8.85 13.34
C VAL A 698 -5.28 -8.08 12.91
N MET A 699 -4.92 -7.06 13.70
CA MET A 699 -3.64 -6.36 13.66
C MET A 699 -3.09 -6.17 15.07
N PHE A 700 -1.77 -6.24 15.23
CA PHE A 700 -1.11 -6.06 16.51
C PHE A 700 0.36 -5.68 16.35
N ARG A 701 1.02 -5.35 17.46
CA ARG A 701 2.44 -5.00 17.49
C ARG A 701 3.31 -6.25 17.50
N GLY A 702 4.35 -6.25 16.67
CA GLY A 702 5.44 -7.24 16.67
C GLY A 702 6.79 -6.57 16.45
N ASN A 703 7.78 -7.36 16.04
CA ASN A 703 9.12 -6.88 15.72
C ASN A 703 9.54 -7.47 14.36
N ARG A 704 10.09 -6.63 13.48
CA ARG A 704 10.83 -7.07 12.30
C ARG A 704 12.25 -7.42 12.72
N ALA A 705 12.67 -8.66 12.55
CA ALA A 705 14.06 -9.07 12.69
C ALA A 705 14.76 -8.93 11.33
N VAL A 706 15.88 -8.23 11.28
CA VAL A 706 16.74 -8.13 10.09
C VAL A 706 18.13 -8.60 10.47
N TRP A 707 18.70 -9.53 9.69
CA TRP A 707 20.09 -9.92 9.86
C TRP A 707 21.01 -8.82 9.35
N ASN A 708 21.78 -8.21 10.25
CA ASN A 708 22.83 -7.27 9.89
C ASN A 708 24.11 -8.07 9.60
N GLN A 709 24.54 -8.07 8.33
CA GLN A 709 25.73 -8.81 7.90
C GLN A 709 27.04 -8.23 8.47
N THR A 710 27.11 -6.92 8.71
CA THR A 710 28.31 -6.25 9.24
C THR A 710 28.59 -6.66 10.67
N ASP A 711 27.56 -6.63 11.51
CA ASP A 711 27.69 -6.88 12.95
C ASP A 711 27.35 -8.34 13.35
N SER A 712 26.89 -9.15 12.39
CA SER A 712 26.44 -10.55 12.61
C SER A 712 25.38 -10.71 13.72
N VAL A 713 24.44 -9.75 13.78
CA VAL A 713 23.39 -9.66 14.81
C VAL A 713 22.03 -9.41 14.15
N PHE A 714 20.97 -9.96 14.74
CA PHE A 714 19.60 -9.59 14.39
C PHE A 714 19.22 -8.23 14.98
N VAL A 715 18.98 -7.25 14.12
CA VAL A 715 18.39 -5.96 14.49
C VAL A 715 16.88 -6.12 14.56
N TYR A 716 16.30 -5.85 15.72
CA TYR A 716 14.85 -5.91 15.94
C TYR A 716 14.24 -4.50 15.88
N THR A 717 13.44 -4.24 14.85
CA THR A 717 12.71 -2.97 14.70
C THR A 717 11.23 -3.19 15.04
N PRO A 718 10.66 -2.47 16.02
CA PRO A 718 9.22 -2.52 16.30
C PRO A 718 8.39 -2.17 15.06
N ARG A 719 7.32 -2.92 14.82
CA ARG A 719 6.29 -2.63 13.80
C ARG A 719 4.91 -3.06 14.32
N SER A 720 3.86 -2.57 13.69
CA SER A 720 2.48 -2.93 14.02
C SER A 720 1.61 -2.74 12.80
N GLY A 721 0.58 -3.57 12.63
CA GLY A 721 -0.47 -3.26 11.69
C GLY A 721 -1.26 -2.02 12.10
N PHE A 722 -1.83 -1.35 11.09
CA PHE A 722 -2.63 -0.13 11.25
C PHE A 722 -3.58 0.08 10.06
N VAL A 723 -4.60 0.92 10.28
CA VAL A 723 -5.51 1.44 9.25
C VAL A 723 -5.58 2.95 9.44
N ARG A 724 -5.26 3.75 8.41
CA ARG A 724 -5.23 5.20 8.55
C ARG A 724 -5.67 5.98 7.33
N THR A 725 -6.18 7.19 7.55
CA THR A 725 -6.33 8.23 6.53
C THR A 725 -5.50 9.45 6.93
N ASN A 726 -4.65 9.95 6.03
CA ASN A 726 -3.67 11.00 6.35
C ASN A 726 -4.22 12.42 6.19
N PHE A 727 -5.11 12.63 5.21
CA PHE A 727 -5.67 13.94 4.86
C PHE A 727 -7.16 13.83 4.50
N GLY A 728 -7.97 13.41 5.46
CA GLY A 728 -9.40 13.16 5.28
C GLY A 728 -9.72 11.78 4.70
N GLY A 729 -10.99 11.39 4.81
CA GLY A 729 -11.51 10.07 4.46
C GLY A 729 -11.91 9.30 5.72
N ASN A 730 -13.08 8.66 5.68
CA ASN A 730 -13.62 7.85 6.78
C ASN A 730 -12.99 6.46 6.82
N ILE A 731 -13.04 5.79 7.97
CA ILE A 731 -12.69 4.38 8.14
C ILE A 731 -13.93 3.62 8.63
N GLN A 732 -14.32 2.57 7.91
CA GLN A 732 -15.44 1.68 8.22
C GLN A 732 -14.93 0.26 8.43
N LEU A 733 -15.16 -0.35 9.61
CA LEU A 733 -14.71 -1.71 9.94
C LEU A 733 -15.89 -2.61 10.32
N LEU A 734 -16.09 -3.71 9.59
CA LEU A 734 -17.27 -4.57 9.72
C LEU A 734 -16.89 -6.04 9.94
N THR A 735 -17.35 -6.65 11.03
CA THR A 735 -17.17 -8.08 11.33
C THR A 735 -18.49 -8.74 11.76
N PRO A 736 -19.38 -9.12 10.81
CA PRO A 736 -20.72 -9.62 11.13
C PRO A 736 -20.77 -10.94 11.88
N GLY A 737 -19.67 -11.69 11.90
CA GLY A 737 -19.56 -12.96 12.61
C GLY A 737 -18.47 -13.04 13.67
N GLY A 738 -17.64 -11.99 13.80
CA GLY A 738 -16.38 -12.06 14.54
C GLY A 738 -15.99 -10.76 15.22
N GLN A 739 -14.74 -10.70 15.63
CA GLN A 739 -14.16 -9.66 16.48
C GLN A 739 -13.12 -8.81 15.74
N GLN A 740 -12.80 -7.66 16.32
CA GLN A 740 -11.79 -6.73 15.82
C GLN A 740 -10.69 -6.59 16.87
N VAL A 741 -9.48 -7.03 16.54
CA VAL A 741 -8.32 -7.00 17.43
C VAL A 741 -7.28 -6.06 16.84
N PHE A 742 -6.96 -4.98 17.58
CA PHE A 742 -6.05 -3.93 17.12
C PHE A 742 -4.72 -3.88 17.89
N GLY A 743 -4.59 -4.71 18.93
CA GLY A 743 -3.37 -4.86 19.71
C GLY A 743 -3.49 -5.97 20.75
N ILE A 744 -2.33 -6.37 21.28
CA ILE A 744 -2.18 -7.33 22.38
C ILE A 744 -1.47 -6.62 23.56
N GLU A 745 -1.47 -7.24 24.75
CA GLU A 745 -0.66 -6.76 25.88
C GLU A 745 0.85 -6.99 25.61
N GLY A 746 1.71 -6.07 26.05
CA GLY A 746 3.16 -6.19 25.84
C GLY A 746 3.94 -4.89 25.99
N ALA A 747 4.80 -4.59 25.01
CA ALA A 747 5.56 -3.34 24.93
C ALA A 747 4.81 -2.29 24.08
N ALA A 748 4.95 -1.01 24.42
CA ALA A 748 4.24 0.07 23.75
C ALA A 748 4.38 0.02 22.21
N PRO A 749 3.28 0.20 21.46
CA PRO A 749 3.32 0.17 20.00
C PRO A 749 3.89 1.47 19.42
N PRO A 750 4.47 1.43 18.21
CA PRO A 750 4.94 2.64 17.52
C PRO A 750 3.83 3.69 17.29
N ALA A 751 4.24 4.89 16.87
CA ALA A 751 3.37 6.06 16.73
C ALA A 751 2.30 5.94 15.62
N ASP A 752 2.50 5.04 14.66
CA ASP A 752 1.65 4.81 13.48
C ASP A 752 0.56 3.73 13.69
N SER A 753 0.66 2.96 14.77
CA SER A 753 -0.16 1.77 15.05
C SER A 753 -1.63 2.11 15.35
N GLY A 754 -2.56 1.22 14.99
CA GLY A 754 -3.99 1.33 15.34
C GLY A 754 -4.89 1.84 14.21
N VAL A 755 -6.06 2.40 14.55
CA VAL A 755 -7.02 2.97 13.60
C VAL A 755 -7.01 4.49 13.73
N LEU A 756 -6.65 5.24 12.67
CA LEU A 756 -6.48 6.69 12.76
C LEU A 756 -7.05 7.47 11.57
N THR A 757 -7.85 8.51 11.84
CA THR A 757 -8.14 9.54 10.83
C THR A 757 -7.38 10.83 11.15
N GLN A 758 -6.75 11.39 10.13
CA GLN A 758 -5.97 12.62 10.20
C GLN A 758 -6.46 13.58 9.12
N GLY A 759 -6.56 14.88 9.44
CA GLY A 759 -7.23 15.85 8.56
C GLY A 759 -8.76 15.69 8.49
N GLY A 760 -9.36 15.05 9.50
CA GLY A 760 -10.80 14.78 9.59
C GLY A 760 -11.21 13.40 9.07
N GLY A 761 -12.50 13.09 9.19
CA GLY A 761 -13.07 11.78 8.83
C GLY A 761 -13.48 10.95 10.05
N ASN A 762 -14.57 10.22 9.93
CA ASN A 762 -15.13 9.40 11.01
C ASN A 762 -14.48 8.01 11.07
N ILE A 763 -14.54 7.37 12.24
CA ILE A 763 -14.24 5.95 12.42
C ILE A 763 -15.53 5.23 12.85
N GLU A 764 -15.99 4.28 12.05
CA GLU A 764 -17.24 3.55 12.27
C GLU A 764 -16.97 2.05 12.30
N MET A 765 -17.29 1.39 13.41
CA MET A 765 -16.94 -0.01 13.66
C MET A 765 -18.14 -0.78 14.12
N PHE A 766 -18.35 -1.97 13.55
CA PHE A 766 -19.35 -2.92 14.00
C PHE A 766 -18.77 -4.32 14.03
N ALA A 767 -18.92 -4.97 15.19
CA ALA A 767 -18.56 -6.36 15.41
C ALA A 767 -19.75 -7.13 16.02
N ARG A 768 -19.86 -8.42 15.68
CA ARG A 768 -20.69 -9.35 16.44
C ARG A 768 -20.01 -9.71 17.76
N GLY A 769 -18.74 -10.11 17.68
CA GLY A 769 -17.86 -10.27 18.83
C GLY A 769 -17.27 -8.93 19.31
N SER A 770 -16.17 -8.99 20.04
CA SER A 770 -15.55 -7.86 20.73
C SER A 770 -14.77 -6.88 19.83
N ILE A 771 -14.55 -5.66 20.31
CA ILE A 771 -13.58 -4.69 19.78
C ILE A 771 -12.47 -4.50 20.84
N LEU A 772 -11.25 -4.97 20.55
CA LEU A 772 -10.17 -5.13 21.52
C LEU A 772 -8.92 -4.31 21.12
N LEU A 773 -8.54 -3.34 21.95
CA LEU A 773 -7.43 -2.43 21.64
C LEU A 773 -6.04 -2.91 22.10
N GLY A 774 -5.96 -3.70 23.18
CA GLY A 774 -4.69 -4.08 23.80
C GLY A 774 -3.89 -2.84 24.22
N GLN A 775 -2.77 -2.54 23.56
CA GLN A 775 -1.99 -1.30 23.77
C GLN A 775 -2.11 -0.28 22.63
N SER A 776 -2.97 -0.55 21.65
CA SER A 776 -3.16 0.24 20.42
C SER A 776 -4.04 1.47 20.64
N ARG A 777 -4.54 2.06 19.55
CA ARG A 777 -5.35 3.29 19.56
C ARG A 777 -6.44 3.30 18.48
N ILE A 778 -7.56 3.97 18.76
CA ILE A 778 -8.57 4.38 17.78
C ILE A 778 -8.73 5.90 17.93
N MET A 779 -8.29 6.68 16.95
CA MET A 779 -8.20 8.14 17.11
C MET A 779 -8.58 8.96 15.88
N THR A 780 -9.36 10.01 16.09
CA THR A 780 -9.57 11.08 15.11
C THR A 780 -8.76 12.31 15.54
N THR A 781 -7.77 12.73 14.75
CA THR A 781 -6.79 13.76 15.20
C THR A 781 -7.20 15.20 14.89
N PHE A 782 -8.16 15.40 13.99
CA PHE A 782 -8.65 16.71 13.53
C PHE A 782 -10.19 16.68 13.44
N GLY A 783 -10.85 16.35 14.55
CA GLY A 783 -12.29 16.13 14.60
C GLY A 783 -12.74 14.91 13.80
N GLY A 784 -14.05 14.70 13.74
CA GLY A 784 -14.66 13.46 13.22
C GLY A 784 -15.04 12.51 14.36
N ASP A 785 -16.15 11.80 14.17
CA ASP A 785 -16.79 11.00 15.21
C ASP A 785 -16.24 9.58 15.27
N ILE A 786 -16.36 8.92 16.43
CA ILE A 786 -16.09 7.49 16.61
C ILE A 786 -17.38 6.76 16.99
N LEU A 787 -17.79 5.80 16.17
CA LEU A 787 -18.87 4.85 16.45
C LEU A 787 -18.27 3.45 16.64
N GLY A 788 -18.53 2.81 17.77
CA GLY A 788 -18.16 1.42 18.03
C GLY A 788 -19.35 0.61 18.50
N TRP A 789 -19.75 -0.40 17.72
CA TRP A 789 -20.80 -1.34 18.08
C TRP A 789 -20.23 -2.76 18.27
N SER A 790 -20.56 -3.39 19.39
CA SER A 790 -20.27 -4.80 19.70
C SER A 790 -21.57 -5.50 20.09
N SER A 791 -22.02 -6.50 19.34
CA SER A 791 -23.36 -7.07 19.55
C SER A 791 -23.45 -8.01 20.74
N GLU A 792 -22.47 -8.93 20.85
CA GLU A 792 -22.41 -10.03 21.81
C GLU A 792 -21.13 -9.99 22.68
N GLY A 793 -20.12 -9.20 22.29
CA GLY A 793 -18.83 -9.07 22.99
C GLY A 793 -18.59 -7.71 23.67
N ASP A 794 -17.36 -7.49 24.11
CA ASP A 794 -16.93 -6.28 24.84
C ASP A 794 -16.30 -5.21 23.93
N ILE A 795 -16.31 -3.95 24.37
CA ILE A 795 -15.49 -2.87 23.81
C ILE A 795 -14.43 -2.50 24.86
N ASN A 796 -13.17 -2.82 24.59
CA ASN A 796 -12.06 -2.56 25.49
C ASN A 796 -11.12 -1.49 24.91
N ALA A 797 -10.94 -0.37 25.61
CA ALA A 797 -10.06 0.73 25.21
C ALA A 797 -8.58 0.51 25.57
N GLY A 798 -8.22 -0.59 26.22
CA GLY A 798 -6.83 -1.03 26.36
C GLY A 798 -6.02 -0.39 27.49
N ARG A 799 -4.72 -0.70 27.49
CA ARG A 799 -3.75 -0.41 28.56
C ARG A 799 -2.46 0.26 28.08
N GLY A 800 -2.46 0.81 26.87
CA GLY A 800 -1.31 1.56 26.36
C GLY A 800 -1.09 2.90 27.09
N SER A 801 0.13 3.44 26.99
CA SER A 801 0.48 4.70 27.66
C SER A 801 -0.32 5.91 27.15
N LYS A 802 -0.75 6.79 28.06
CA LYS A 802 -1.37 8.09 27.75
C LYS A 802 -0.38 9.10 27.12
N SER A 803 0.92 8.80 27.05
CA SER A 803 1.96 9.73 26.55
C SER A 803 2.49 9.47 25.12
N THR A 804 2.10 8.38 24.45
CA THR A 804 2.66 8.05 23.12
C THR A 804 2.26 9.08 22.05
N ILE A 805 3.23 9.74 21.42
CA ILE A 805 2.97 10.84 20.48
C ILE A 805 2.65 10.31 19.07
N VAL A 806 1.54 10.75 18.50
CA VAL A 806 1.12 10.57 17.10
C VAL A 806 1.46 11.85 16.33
N TYR A 807 2.31 11.71 15.32
CA TYR A 807 2.62 12.79 14.38
C TYR A 807 1.68 12.70 13.17
N THR A 808 0.98 13.80 12.87
CA THR A 808 0.28 13.95 11.59
C THR A 808 1.31 14.39 10.54
N PRO A 809 1.41 13.80 9.34
CA PRO A 809 2.35 14.26 8.33
C PRO A 809 2.12 15.75 7.98
N PRO A 810 3.16 16.58 7.85
CA PRO A 810 3.00 17.98 7.47
C PRO A 810 2.51 18.10 6.03
N LYS A 811 1.25 18.52 5.85
CA LYS A 811 0.72 18.87 4.54
C LYS A 811 1.39 20.16 4.06
N ARG A 812 2.12 20.08 2.95
CA ARG A 812 2.47 21.25 2.14
C ARG A 812 1.31 21.54 1.20
N GLU A 813 0.66 22.67 1.43
CA GLU A 813 -0.31 23.22 0.50
C GLU A 813 0.41 24.23 -0.40
N TYR A 814 0.16 24.11 -1.70
CA TYR A 814 0.58 25.09 -2.70
C TYR A 814 -0.68 25.81 -3.16
N ASP A 815 -0.66 27.15 -3.15
CA ASP A 815 -1.71 27.91 -3.84
C ASP A 815 -1.47 27.94 -5.35
N MET A 816 -2.42 28.52 -6.09
CA MET A 816 -2.34 28.62 -7.56
C MET A 816 -1.19 29.53 -8.07
N TRP A 817 -0.52 30.25 -7.17
CA TRP A 817 0.63 31.12 -7.47
C TRP A 817 1.96 30.52 -6.99
N GLY A 818 1.94 29.31 -6.43
CA GLY A 818 3.11 28.57 -5.96
C GLY A 818 3.58 28.92 -4.54
N ASN A 819 2.82 29.70 -3.77
CA ASN A 819 3.16 29.98 -2.37
C ASN A 819 2.97 28.72 -1.52
N VAL A 820 3.92 28.47 -0.61
CA VAL A 820 3.93 27.28 0.24
C VAL A 820 3.36 27.59 1.62
N ARG A 821 2.26 26.94 1.98
CA ARG A 821 1.73 26.93 3.34
C ARG A 821 1.92 25.55 3.96
N LEU A 822 2.44 25.49 5.18
CA LEU A 822 2.49 24.26 5.98
C LEU A 822 1.26 24.22 6.89
N SER A 823 0.49 23.14 6.89
CA SER A 823 -0.61 22.99 7.86
C SER A 823 -0.05 22.87 9.29
N PRO A 824 -0.64 23.55 10.29
CA PRO A 824 -0.14 23.52 11.67
C PRO A 824 -0.20 22.10 12.25
N GLN A 825 0.80 21.79 13.08
CA GLN A 825 1.05 20.46 13.64
C GLN A 825 0.84 20.52 15.15
N VAL A 826 -0.28 19.96 15.64
CA VAL A 826 -0.46 19.67 17.07
C VAL A 826 -0.36 18.16 17.24
N PRO A 827 0.69 17.63 17.90
CA PRO A 827 0.82 16.20 18.11
C PRO A 827 -0.30 15.67 19.02
N GLY A 828 -1.04 14.65 18.55
CA GLY A 828 -1.97 13.93 19.41
C GLY A 828 -1.21 12.97 20.31
N THR A 829 -1.56 12.86 21.60
CA THR A 829 -0.89 11.93 22.52
C THR A 829 -1.82 10.82 22.98
N GLY A 830 -1.25 9.64 23.24
CA GLY A 830 -1.84 8.52 23.96
C GLY A 830 -2.14 7.26 23.14
N ALA A 831 -2.40 6.19 23.88
CA ALA A 831 -3.19 5.04 23.44
C ALA A 831 -4.68 5.29 23.75
N GLY A 832 -5.52 4.27 23.52
CA GLY A 832 -6.94 4.32 23.86
C GLY A 832 -7.82 4.85 22.73
N ILE A 833 -9.07 5.13 23.07
CA ILE A 833 -10.08 5.66 22.14
C ILE A 833 -10.16 7.18 22.34
N ALA A 834 -9.90 7.99 21.30
CA ALA A 834 -9.93 9.44 21.43
C ALA A 834 -10.37 10.22 20.19
N THR A 835 -11.28 11.18 20.36
CA THR A 835 -11.52 12.27 19.40
C THR A 835 -10.72 13.49 19.85
N LEU A 836 -9.96 14.12 18.95
CA LEU A 836 -9.14 15.29 19.26
C LEU A 836 -9.56 16.51 18.43
N ASN A 837 -9.71 17.64 19.11
CA ASN A 837 -9.95 18.98 18.59
C ASN A 837 -8.72 19.88 18.87
N PRO A 838 -7.60 19.70 18.15
CA PRO A 838 -6.32 20.34 18.49
C PRO A 838 -6.31 21.87 18.40
N ILE A 839 -7.24 22.46 17.64
CA ILE A 839 -7.41 23.90 17.46
C ILE A 839 -8.92 24.25 17.54
N PRO A 840 -9.32 25.44 18.03
CA PRO A 840 -10.73 25.80 18.21
C PRO A 840 -11.59 25.78 16.94
N GLU A 841 -10.98 25.94 15.76
CA GLU A 841 -11.65 25.95 14.46
C GLU A 841 -12.12 24.55 14.02
N VAL A 842 -11.56 23.49 14.62
CA VAL A 842 -11.92 22.10 14.34
C VAL A 842 -13.15 21.74 15.18
N LYS A 843 -14.23 21.31 14.52
CA LYS A 843 -15.45 20.85 15.19
C LYS A 843 -15.12 19.67 16.13
N PRO A 844 -15.57 19.71 17.40
CA PRO A 844 -15.47 18.56 18.29
C PRO A 844 -16.16 17.32 17.70
N GLY A 845 -15.55 16.15 17.90
CA GLY A 845 -16.10 14.85 17.49
C GLY A 845 -16.82 14.15 18.65
N ASP A 846 -17.96 13.54 18.36
CA ASP A 846 -18.71 12.70 19.30
C ASP A 846 -18.14 11.27 19.37
N ILE A 847 -18.36 10.59 20.49
CA ILE A 847 -18.13 9.15 20.63
C ILE A 847 -19.43 8.42 21.02
N ASP A 848 -19.85 7.46 20.19
CA ASP A 848 -20.95 6.53 20.45
C ASP A 848 -20.37 5.10 20.63
N LEU A 849 -20.38 4.55 21.85
CA LEU A 849 -19.95 3.17 22.13
C LEU A 849 -21.12 2.33 22.66
N LEU A 850 -21.40 1.22 21.96
CA LEU A 850 -22.64 0.47 22.08
C LEU A 850 -22.30 -1.03 22.19
N ALA A 851 -22.48 -1.62 23.38
CA ALA A 851 -22.22 -3.03 23.66
C ALA A 851 -23.44 -3.71 24.32
N PRO A 852 -24.57 -3.94 23.60
CA PRO A 852 -25.86 -4.27 24.22
C PRO A 852 -25.89 -5.51 25.11
N LEU A 853 -24.99 -6.48 24.87
CA LEU A 853 -24.86 -7.72 25.65
C LEU A 853 -23.47 -7.87 26.31
N GLY A 854 -22.64 -6.83 26.27
CA GLY A 854 -21.27 -6.87 26.78
C GLY A 854 -20.91 -5.65 27.62
N THR A 855 -19.60 -5.46 27.81
CA THR A 855 -18.99 -4.47 28.68
C THR A 855 -18.27 -3.40 27.87
N ILE A 856 -18.36 -2.14 28.30
CA ILE A 856 -17.45 -1.08 27.85
C ILE A 856 -16.40 -0.87 28.94
N ASP A 857 -15.15 -1.24 28.67
CA ASP A 857 -14.03 -1.01 29.58
C ASP A 857 -13.12 0.10 29.04
N ALA A 858 -13.02 1.21 29.79
CA ALA A 858 -12.10 2.29 29.45
C ALA A 858 -10.62 1.95 29.68
N GLY A 859 -10.34 0.84 30.40
CA GLY A 859 -8.99 0.35 30.67
C GLY A 859 -8.10 1.36 31.39
N GLU A 860 -6.79 1.18 31.26
CA GLU A 860 -5.79 2.13 31.77
C GLU A 860 -5.49 3.23 30.74
N ALA A 861 -5.64 2.97 29.43
CA ALA A 861 -5.42 3.95 28.38
C ALA A 861 -6.47 5.07 28.39
N GLY A 862 -7.72 4.73 28.73
CA GLY A 862 -8.83 5.66 28.84
C GLY A 862 -9.54 5.99 27.53
N ILE A 863 -10.63 6.73 27.67
CA ILE A 863 -11.46 7.23 26.57
C ILE A 863 -11.50 8.76 26.67
N ARG A 864 -11.22 9.48 25.58
CA ARG A 864 -11.14 10.95 25.57
C ARG A 864 -12.01 11.56 24.48
N VAL A 865 -12.95 12.40 24.89
CA VAL A 865 -14.03 12.88 24.02
C VAL A 865 -14.01 14.40 23.98
N SER A 866 -13.92 14.93 22.75
CA SER A 866 -13.91 16.37 22.47
C SER A 866 -15.33 16.94 22.36
N GLY A 867 -16.25 16.17 21.76
CA GLY A 867 -17.67 16.46 21.73
C GLY A 867 -18.41 15.73 22.85
N ASN A 868 -19.52 15.09 22.52
CA ASN A 868 -20.39 14.37 23.43
C ASN A 868 -20.05 12.87 23.46
N VAL A 869 -20.30 12.20 24.59
CA VAL A 869 -20.24 10.75 24.68
C VAL A 869 -21.61 10.13 24.92
N ASN A 870 -21.88 9.04 24.23
CA ASN A 870 -23.06 8.21 24.39
C ASN A 870 -22.61 6.75 24.58
N LEU A 871 -22.83 6.21 25.78
CA LEU A 871 -22.44 4.85 26.15
C LEU A 871 -23.70 4.01 26.41
N ALA A 872 -23.78 2.80 25.87
CA ALA A 872 -24.86 1.88 26.21
C ALA A 872 -24.37 0.43 26.23
N ALA A 873 -24.30 -0.17 27.41
CA ALA A 873 -23.77 -1.51 27.65
C ALA A 873 -24.39 -2.15 28.90
N LEU A 874 -24.16 -3.44 29.13
CA LEU A 874 -24.55 -4.10 30.39
C LEU A 874 -23.78 -3.52 31.59
N GLN A 875 -22.50 -3.25 31.38
CA GLN A 875 -21.63 -2.65 32.38
C GLN A 875 -20.63 -1.69 31.72
N VAL A 876 -20.32 -0.58 32.40
CA VAL A 876 -19.20 0.30 32.04
C VAL A 876 -18.17 0.24 33.16
N ILE A 877 -16.99 -0.29 32.84
CA ILE A 877 -15.87 -0.49 33.77
C ILE A 877 -14.83 0.62 33.57
N ASN A 878 -14.09 0.94 34.63
CA ASN A 878 -13.05 1.98 34.64
C ASN A 878 -13.56 3.37 34.19
N ALA A 879 -14.83 3.69 34.45
CA ALA A 879 -15.48 4.94 34.02
C ALA A 879 -14.73 6.22 34.46
N ALA A 880 -13.91 6.16 35.52
CA ALA A 880 -13.02 7.25 35.94
C ALA A 880 -11.90 7.60 34.92
N ASN A 881 -11.58 6.68 33.99
CA ASN A 881 -10.66 6.91 32.87
C ASN A 881 -11.38 7.44 31.61
N ILE A 882 -12.66 7.79 31.69
CA ILE A 882 -13.42 8.45 30.62
C ILE A 882 -13.42 9.96 30.87
N GLN A 883 -12.92 10.72 29.91
CA GLN A 883 -12.82 12.19 29.95
C GLN A 883 -13.64 12.77 28.81
N VAL A 884 -14.56 13.69 29.12
CA VAL A 884 -15.56 14.23 28.19
C VAL A 884 -15.58 15.74 28.33
N GLN A 885 -15.47 16.48 27.21
CA GLN A 885 -15.60 17.94 27.19
C GLN A 885 -17.07 18.39 27.00
N GLY A 886 -17.86 17.65 26.21
CA GLY A 886 -19.29 17.89 26.01
C GLY A 886 -20.20 17.09 26.95
N LYS A 887 -21.42 16.77 26.50
CA LYS A 887 -22.41 16.03 27.29
C LYS A 887 -22.03 14.55 27.39
N ALA A 888 -22.04 14.00 28.60
CA ALA A 888 -21.95 12.56 28.84
C ALA A 888 -23.32 11.92 29.05
N THR A 889 -23.60 10.83 28.33
CA THR A 889 -24.86 10.08 28.41
C THR A 889 -24.55 8.59 28.58
N GLY A 890 -25.23 7.92 29.51
CA GLY A 890 -25.03 6.49 29.79
C GLY A 890 -23.79 6.13 30.62
N MET A 891 -23.02 7.12 31.09
CA MET A 891 -21.97 6.87 32.10
C MET A 891 -22.59 6.45 33.45
N PRO A 892 -21.94 5.54 34.21
CA PRO A 892 -22.36 5.22 35.57
C PRO A 892 -22.38 6.47 36.45
N VAL A 893 -23.48 6.68 37.18
CA VAL A 893 -23.54 7.73 38.21
C VAL A 893 -22.71 7.26 39.39
N ILE A 894 -21.45 7.69 39.44
CA ILE A 894 -20.64 7.56 40.65
C ILE A 894 -21.32 8.40 41.73
N ALA A 895 -21.97 7.74 42.69
CA ALA A 895 -22.42 8.37 43.92
C ALA A 895 -21.19 8.81 44.71
N GLY A 896 -20.70 10.01 44.40
CA GLY A 896 -19.56 10.61 45.08
C GLY A 896 -19.91 10.78 46.55
N VAL A 897 -19.39 9.88 47.40
CA VAL A 897 -19.36 10.09 48.84
C VAL A 897 -18.65 11.42 49.03
N ASN A 898 -19.38 12.43 49.46
CA ASN A 898 -18.88 13.79 49.52
C ASN A 898 -17.81 13.86 50.62
N VAL A 899 -16.55 13.66 50.23
CA VAL A 899 -15.42 13.59 51.16
C VAL A 899 -15.26 14.93 51.88
N ALA A 900 -15.59 16.05 51.23
CA ALA A 900 -15.63 17.35 51.90
C ALA A 900 -16.75 17.42 52.97
N ALA A 901 -17.90 16.79 52.77
CA ALA A 901 -18.91 16.64 53.82
C ALA A 901 -18.44 15.71 54.96
N LEU A 902 -17.69 14.65 54.65
CA LEU A 902 -17.14 13.73 55.65
C LEU A 902 -16.00 14.37 56.47
N THR A 903 -15.13 15.17 55.82
CA THR A 903 -14.09 15.98 56.46
C THR A 903 -14.67 17.15 57.23
N ASN A 904 -15.74 17.80 56.74
CA ASN A 904 -16.46 18.83 57.50
C ASN A 904 -17.21 18.24 58.70
N ALA A 905 -17.79 17.03 58.57
CA ALA A 905 -18.42 16.33 59.68
C ALA A 905 -17.40 15.92 60.76
N SER A 906 -16.23 15.41 60.38
CA SER A 906 -15.17 15.08 61.35
C SER A 906 -14.47 16.31 61.93
N ALA A 907 -14.33 17.41 61.18
CA ALA A 907 -13.91 18.70 61.71
C ALA A 907 -14.94 19.28 62.70
N SER A 908 -16.24 19.21 62.38
CA SER A 908 -17.31 19.67 63.26
C SER A 908 -17.44 18.80 64.52
N ALA A 909 -17.26 17.48 64.41
CA ALA A 909 -17.18 16.58 65.57
C ALA A 909 -15.96 16.87 66.46
N SER A 910 -14.80 17.20 65.85
CA SER A 910 -13.59 17.61 66.58
C SER A 910 -13.77 18.96 67.28
N GLN A 911 -14.43 19.93 66.63
CA GLN A 911 -14.79 21.20 67.25
C GLN A 911 -15.82 21.04 68.38
N ALA A 912 -16.81 20.17 68.22
CA ALA A 912 -17.77 19.84 69.28
C ALA A 912 -17.09 19.15 70.48
N ALA A 913 -16.14 18.24 70.24
CA ALA A 913 -15.35 17.61 71.30
C ALA A 913 -14.49 18.63 72.06
N ASN A 914 -13.83 19.56 71.34
CA ASN A 914 -13.04 20.62 71.96
C ASN A 914 -13.92 21.62 72.74
N ALA A 915 -15.09 22.00 72.21
CA ALA A 915 -16.03 22.88 72.90
C ALA A 915 -16.61 22.22 74.17
N ALA A 916 -16.86 20.90 74.14
CA ALA A 916 -17.24 20.13 75.33
C ALA A 916 -16.11 20.07 76.36
N GLN A 917 -14.85 19.90 75.94
CA GLN A 917 -13.70 19.97 76.83
C GLN A 917 -13.51 21.37 77.43
N GLU A 918 -13.73 22.44 76.67
CA GLU A 918 -13.69 23.83 77.19
C GLU A 918 -14.87 24.17 78.11
N ALA A 919 -16.02 23.53 77.97
CA ALA A 919 -17.13 23.66 78.93
C ALA A 919 -16.74 23.02 80.28
N VAL A 920 -16.24 21.77 80.26
CA VAL A 920 -15.76 21.05 81.45
C VAL A 920 -14.53 21.73 82.06
N ALA A 921 -13.65 22.34 81.26
CA ALA A 921 -12.51 23.11 81.75
C ALA A 921 -12.96 24.43 82.41
N ARG A 922 -14.01 25.10 81.91
CA ARG A 922 -14.59 26.29 82.56
C ARG A 922 -15.29 25.96 83.88
N GLU A 923 -16.00 24.84 83.98
CA GLU A 923 -16.51 24.35 85.27
C GLU A 923 -15.37 24.07 86.27
N ARG A 924 -14.30 23.40 85.83
CA ARG A 924 -13.11 23.15 86.66
C ARG A 924 -12.36 24.43 87.04
N GLY A 925 -12.45 25.49 86.23
CA GLY A 925 -11.93 26.82 86.54
C GLY A 925 -12.75 27.52 87.61
N ALA A 926 -14.08 27.53 87.48
CA ALA A 926 -14.98 28.11 88.47
C ALA A 926 -14.89 27.41 89.83
N ALA A 927 -14.77 26.07 89.85
CA ALA A 927 -14.61 25.28 91.07
C ALA A 927 -13.26 25.49 91.79
N ARG A 928 -12.24 26.06 91.13
CA ARG A 928 -10.91 26.31 91.71
C ARG A 928 -10.75 27.69 92.36
N ALA A 929 -11.72 28.59 92.23
CA ALA A 929 -11.69 29.92 92.83
C ALA A 929 -12.01 29.95 94.35
N GLY A 930 -12.36 28.79 94.95
CA GLY A 930 -12.91 28.70 96.31
C GLY A 930 -12.06 27.94 97.35
N GLN A 931 -10.79 27.61 97.10
CA GLN A 931 -9.95 26.89 98.08
C GLN A 931 -8.53 27.48 98.20
N PRO A 932 -7.98 27.59 99.44
CA PRO A 932 -6.70 28.26 99.69
C PRO A 932 -5.48 27.40 99.37
N SER A 933 -4.43 28.04 98.86
CA SER A 933 -3.20 27.41 98.36
C SER A 933 -2.22 27.02 99.47
N ILE A 934 -1.65 25.81 99.40
CA ILE A 934 -0.47 25.40 100.16
C ILE A 934 0.70 25.24 99.17
N PHE A 935 1.84 25.86 99.48
CA PHE A 935 3.05 25.80 98.66
C PHE A 935 3.92 24.59 99.04
N THR A 936 4.50 23.92 98.04
CA THR A 936 5.65 23.04 98.26
C THR A 936 6.59 23.12 97.06
N VAL A 937 7.85 23.47 97.32
CA VAL A 937 8.91 23.60 96.32
C VAL A 937 9.81 22.37 96.38
N ARG A 938 10.16 21.79 95.23
CA ARG A 938 11.39 20.97 95.12
C ARG A 938 11.95 21.00 93.70
N THR A 939 13.28 21.01 93.62
CA THR A 939 14.07 21.37 92.43
C THR A 939 14.97 20.23 91.95
N ILE A 940 15.20 20.20 90.63
CA ILE A 940 16.42 19.76 89.90
C ILE A 940 16.81 18.26 89.94
N GLY A 941 17.26 17.74 88.79
CA GLY A 941 18.23 16.63 88.74
C GLY A 941 18.31 15.87 87.40
N GLN A 942 19.39 16.08 86.62
CA GLN A 942 19.77 15.27 85.43
C GLN A 942 20.50 13.96 85.84
N GLY A 943 20.67 12.99 84.93
CA GLY A 943 21.81 12.05 85.02
C GLY A 943 21.72 10.67 84.34
N ASN A 944 22.39 10.54 83.18
CA ASN A 944 22.88 9.38 82.41
C ASN A 944 23.05 7.94 83.01
N GLU A 945 22.70 6.93 82.18
CA GLU A 945 23.52 5.76 81.69
C GLU A 945 24.14 4.70 82.67
N PRO A 946 24.78 3.59 82.20
CA PRO A 946 24.33 2.52 81.26
C PRO A 946 24.74 1.06 81.68
N ALA A 947 24.66 0.09 80.75
CA ALA A 947 25.25 -1.29 80.76
C ALA A 947 24.62 -2.32 81.75
N ALA A 948 24.60 -3.66 81.59
CA ALA A 948 24.88 -4.66 80.53
C ALA A 948 23.94 -5.91 80.78
N GLY A 949 23.98 -7.09 80.15
CA GLY A 949 24.80 -7.73 79.09
C GLY A 949 24.63 -9.27 79.06
N VAL A 950 25.42 -9.99 78.23
CA VAL A 950 25.75 -11.45 78.30
C VAL A 950 24.69 -12.52 77.91
N ASP A 951 24.70 -12.89 76.62
CA ASP A 951 24.97 -14.23 76.02
C ASP A 951 24.07 -15.50 76.12
N ALA A 952 24.04 -16.19 74.95
CA ALA A 952 23.96 -17.64 74.65
C ALA A 952 22.76 -18.56 75.06
N GLY A 953 22.09 -19.14 74.04
CA GLY A 953 21.16 -20.28 74.21
C GLY A 953 20.51 -20.82 72.91
N ARG A 954 21.14 -21.79 72.23
CA ARG A 954 20.79 -22.36 70.90
C ARG A 954 19.43 -23.11 70.76
N LYS A 955 18.95 -23.18 69.50
CA LYS A 955 18.11 -24.24 68.83
C LYS A 955 16.60 -24.28 69.21
N ALA A 956 15.63 -24.61 68.34
CA ALA A 956 15.55 -24.83 66.87
C ALA A 956 14.06 -24.65 66.39
N PRO A 957 13.68 -24.82 65.09
CA PRO A 957 12.60 -24.02 64.47
C PRO A 957 11.27 -24.74 64.17
N SER A 958 10.18 -23.97 63.92
CA SER A 958 9.45 -23.90 62.61
C SER A 958 8.00 -23.37 62.71
N ALA A 959 7.61 -22.50 61.76
CA ALA A 959 6.25 -21.96 61.50
C ALA A 959 5.63 -21.07 62.63
N PRO A 960 4.64 -20.16 62.37
CA PRO A 960 3.69 -20.13 61.25
C PRO A 960 3.31 -18.74 60.63
N LEU A 961 2.40 -18.81 59.65
CA LEU A 961 1.31 -17.89 59.23
C LEU A 961 1.25 -16.40 59.69
N SER A 962 1.17 -15.52 58.69
CA SER A 962 0.26 -14.35 58.52
C SER A 962 0.01 -13.32 59.65
N SER A 963 0.28 -12.04 59.36
CA SER A 963 -0.59 -10.91 59.75
C SER A 963 -0.35 -9.64 58.90
N LEU A 964 -1.32 -8.72 58.97
CA LEU A 964 -1.38 -7.46 58.23
C LEU A 964 -0.39 -6.38 58.71
N SER A 965 -0.01 -5.50 57.78
CA SER A 965 0.14 -4.02 57.82
C SER A 965 0.24 -3.24 59.16
N PRO A 966 0.69 -1.97 59.14
CA PRO A 966 1.92 -1.44 58.54
C PRO A 966 2.66 -0.46 59.48
N GLU A 967 4.00 -0.46 59.52
CA GLU A 967 4.75 0.62 60.19
C GLU A 967 5.88 1.21 59.34
N THR A 968 6.07 2.52 59.52
CA THR A 968 6.95 3.41 58.78
C THR A 968 8.43 3.04 58.88
N ALA A 969 9.02 2.60 57.77
CA ALA A 969 10.47 2.48 57.64
C ALA A 969 11.12 3.86 57.37
N GLY A 970 11.90 4.35 58.33
CA GLY A 970 12.65 5.61 58.22
C GLY A 970 13.83 5.53 57.23
N TYR A 971 14.17 6.67 56.64
CA TYR A 971 15.27 6.83 55.69
C TYR A 971 16.65 6.56 56.34
N SER A 972 17.33 5.48 55.91
CA SER A 972 18.70 5.17 56.34
C SER A 972 19.75 5.86 55.47
N ARG A 973 20.65 6.62 56.10
CA ARG A 973 21.74 7.36 55.42
C ARG A 973 22.90 6.50 54.89
N ALA A 974 22.80 5.17 54.96
CA ALA A 974 23.84 4.23 54.53
C ALA A 974 23.47 3.40 53.28
N ASN A 975 22.43 3.79 52.53
CA ASN A 975 21.96 3.06 51.35
C ASN A 975 22.78 3.47 50.09
N PRO A 976 23.32 2.54 49.26
CA PRO A 976 24.25 2.87 48.16
C PRO A 976 23.68 3.69 46.99
N VAL A 977 22.37 3.95 46.95
CA VAL A 977 21.71 4.65 45.83
C VAL A 977 21.84 6.18 45.99
N GLN A 978 23.03 6.72 45.71
CA GLN A 978 23.26 8.18 45.64
C GLN A 978 24.03 8.67 44.39
N ILE A 979 24.59 7.78 43.56
CA ILE A 979 25.33 8.18 42.35
C ILE A 979 24.89 7.33 41.15
N VAL A 980 23.74 7.66 40.56
CA VAL A 980 23.32 7.24 39.22
C VAL A 980 22.70 8.47 38.54
N GLY A 981 23.20 8.87 37.36
CA GLY A 981 22.64 9.96 36.55
C GLY A 981 23.41 11.28 36.50
N LEU A 982 24.61 11.37 37.10
CA LEU A 982 25.54 12.49 36.91
C LEU A 982 26.71 12.04 36.03
N GLY A 983 26.94 12.76 34.92
CA GLY A 983 28.04 12.50 33.97
C GLY A 983 29.42 12.90 34.51
N GLU A 984 30.23 13.58 33.70
CA GLU A 984 31.66 13.87 33.98
C GLU A 984 31.95 14.86 35.14
N LYS A 985 31.01 15.02 36.09
CA LYS A 985 31.15 15.87 37.28
C LYS A 985 30.77 15.10 38.55
N VAL A 986 31.63 14.17 38.94
CA VAL A 986 31.59 13.54 40.27
C VAL A 986 32.63 14.20 41.17
N ASP A 987 32.25 14.57 42.39
CA ASP A 987 33.13 15.18 43.37
C ASP A 987 34.25 14.20 43.79
N SER A 988 35.51 14.65 43.70
CA SER A 988 36.70 13.89 44.11
C SER A 988 36.65 13.40 45.57
N ALA A 989 35.96 14.11 46.47
CA ALA A 989 35.80 13.73 47.87
C ALA A 989 34.76 12.61 48.09
N LEU A 990 33.88 12.38 47.12
CA LEU A 990 32.96 11.24 47.07
C LEU A 990 33.63 10.04 46.36
N TRP A 991 34.36 10.30 45.28
CA TRP A 991 35.09 9.25 44.55
C TRP A 991 36.14 8.52 45.41
N SER A 992 36.79 9.25 46.33
CA SER A 992 37.78 8.70 47.26
C SER A 992 37.22 7.67 48.26
N ARG A 993 35.90 7.64 48.47
CA ARG A 993 35.23 6.75 49.44
C ARG A 993 34.79 5.40 48.85
N LEU A 994 34.73 5.28 47.53
CA LEU A 994 34.45 4.01 46.85
C LEU A 994 35.66 3.08 46.93
N SER A 995 35.42 1.79 47.11
CA SER A 995 36.47 0.76 47.04
C SER A 995 36.99 0.61 45.60
N GLU A 996 38.17 0.00 45.46
CA GLU A 996 38.81 -0.18 44.16
C GLU A 996 37.99 -1.07 43.21
N ALA A 997 37.27 -2.06 43.75
CA ALA A 997 36.34 -2.90 43.00
C ALA A 997 35.11 -2.12 42.48
N GLU A 998 34.52 -1.24 43.30
CA GLU A 998 33.35 -0.42 42.90
C GLU A 998 33.73 0.61 41.83
N ARG A 999 34.93 1.20 41.91
CA ARG A 999 35.48 2.08 40.87
C ARG A 999 35.77 1.34 39.56
N LEU A 1000 36.08 0.04 39.63
CA LEU A 1000 36.31 -0.79 38.43
C LEU A 1000 34.98 -1.09 37.73
N ALA A 1001 33.95 -1.48 38.48
CA ALA A 1001 32.60 -1.73 37.96
C ALA A 1001 32.02 -0.48 37.26
N LEU A 1002 32.10 0.68 37.90
CA LEU A 1002 31.65 1.97 37.32
C LEU A 1002 32.46 2.45 36.10
N ARG A 1003 33.59 1.80 35.76
CA ARG A 1003 34.36 2.07 34.53
C ARG A 1003 34.09 1.07 33.41
N GLN A 1004 33.49 -0.08 33.72
CA GLN A 1004 33.13 -1.09 32.72
C GLN A 1004 31.74 -0.84 32.11
N ASP A 1005 30.92 -0.02 32.76
CA ASP A 1005 29.59 0.42 32.31
C ASP A 1005 29.64 1.76 31.53
N LYS A 1006 30.69 1.94 30.70
CA LYS A 1006 31.02 3.20 30.00
C LYS A 1006 31.17 3.03 28.49
#